data_AF-A0A6P7DID4-F1
#
_entry.id   AF-A0A6P7DID4-F1
#
_cell.length_a   1.000
_cell.length_b   1.000
_cell.length_c   1.000
_cell.angle_alpha   90.00
_cell.angle_beta   90.00
_cell.angle_gamma   90.00
#
_symmetry.space_group_name_H-M   'P 1'
#
loop_
_entity.id
_entity.type
_entity.pdbx_description
1 polymer ?
#
loop_
_entity_poly.entity_id
_entity_poly.type
_entity_poly.pdbx_seq_one_letter_code
_entity_poly.pdbx_strand_id
1 'polypeptide(L)'
;MLRGSAGAWAVLGPLLWGCGLALLQGGMLYPRESRSRERKELDGLWSFRADFSDNRRQGFEQQWYRAPLRESGPTLDMPVPSSFNDVGQDGQLRSFVGWVWYEREITLPQRWAEDLGARVVLRIGSAHYYAIVWVNGVHVVEHEGGHLPFEADISKLVQSGPLSSCRITIAINNTLSPHTLPPGTILYKTDPSMYPKGYFVQNTKFDFFNYAGLHRSVVLYTTPTTYIDDITVTTDVDQDIGLVNYQVIVQGSDHFQVDVSLLDEEGKVVAKGAGAEGQLQVPSAHLWWPYLMHEHPAYLYSLEVKMMAQTAMGPVSDFYTLPVGIRTVAVTESQFLINGKPFYFRGVNKHEDADIRGKGFDWPLLVKDFNLLRWLGANAFRTSHYPYAEEVLQLCDRYGIVVIDESPGVGIALVESFSNVSLQHHLEVMEEMIRRDKNHPAVVMWSVANEPASFLKPAGYYFKTLIAHTKALDPSRPVTFVTNTNYEADLGAPYVDVICVNSYYSWYHDYGHMEVIQLQLATQFENWYKAYQKPMIQSEYGADAIEGFHEDPPLMFSEEYQKGLLKQYHVVLDQKRKEYVVGELIWNFADFMTNQSPVRMIGNRKGIFTRQRQPKSAAFLLRERYWKLANETRYQRSAVTSQCVGSGLFTV
;
A
#
# COMPACT_ATOMS: atom_id res chain seq x y z
N MET A 1 58.94 25.63 -25.88
CA MET A 1 57.89 26.45 -26.52
C MET A 1 56.55 25.80 -26.18
N LEU A 2 55.84 26.34 -25.18
CA LEU A 2 54.59 27.14 -25.32
C LEU A 2 53.37 26.26 -25.65
N ARG A 3 52.20 26.34 -25.02
CA ARG A 3 51.65 26.98 -23.80
C ARG A 3 50.16 26.55 -23.74
N GLY A 4 49.57 26.54 -22.55
CA GLY A 4 48.12 26.68 -22.30
C GLY A 4 47.30 25.38 -22.38
N SER A 5 46.33 25.10 -21.52
CA SER A 5 45.73 25.87 -20.42
C SER A 5 44.98 24.88 -19.52
N ALA A 6 45.29 24.93 -18.23
CA ALA A 6 44.49 24.33 -17.16
C ALA A 6 43.15 25.06 -17.06
N GLY A 7 42.04 24.31 -17.08
CA GLY A 7 40.70 24.77 -16.77
C GLY A 7 40.21 24.03 -15.53
N ALA A 8 40.07 24.79 -14.43
CA ALA A 8 39.67 24.33 -13.12
C ALA A 8 38.17 23.98 -13.08
N TRP A 9 37.83 22.85 -12.46
CA TRP A 9 36.55 22.68 -11.77
C TRP A 9 36.87 22.30 -10.33
N ALA A 10 37.08 23.34 -9.53
CA ALA A 10 37.19 23.24 -8.10
C ALA A 10 35.79 23.01 -7.51
N VAL A 11 35.69 21.96 -6.68
CA VAL A 11 35.11 21.99 -5.34
C VAL A 11 34.01 23.04 -5.11
N LEU A 12 32.77 22.57 -5.11
CA LEU A 12 31.74 23.10 -4.21
C LEU A 12 31.17 21.92 -3.43
N GLY A 13 31.82 21.68 -2.28
CA GLY A 13 31.30 20.83 -1.22
C GLY A 13 30.21 21.54 -0.40
N PRO A 14 29.54 20.78 0.47
CA PRO A 14 28.20 21.04 0.97
C PRO A 14 28.20 21.99 2.17
N LEU A 15 27.24 22.91 2.20
CA LEU A 15 26.93 23.71 3.38
C LEU A 15 25.44 24.06 3.32
N LEU A 16 24.63 23.24 3.98
CA LEU A 16 23.43 23.61 4.73
C LEU A 16 23.01 22.37 5.54
N TRP A 17 23.71 22.16 6.65
CA TRP A 17 23.17 21.42 7.78
C TRP A 17 22.10 22.31 8.41
N GLY A 18 20.86 22.07 8.03
CA GLY A 18 19.68 22.46 8.78
C GLY A 18 18.82 21.22 8.89
N CYS A 19 18.67 20.68 10.09
CA CYS A 19 17.64 19.70 10.41
C CYS A 19 16.27 20.38 10.23
N GLY A 20 15.78 20.40 9.00
CA GLY A 20 14.36 20.55 8.68
C GLY A 20 13.93 19.21 8.13
N LEU A 21 12.95 18.58 8.78
CA LEU A 21 12.11 17.58 8.13
C LEU A 21 11.69 18.19 6.79
N ALA A 22 12.19 17.63 5.68
CA ALA A 22 11.73 17.99 4.35
C ALA A 22 10.35 17.39 4.19
N LEU A 23 9.35 17.96 4.87
CA LEU A 23 7.95 17.64 4.68
C LEU A 23 7.67 17.73 3.19
N LEU A 24 7.17 16.63 2.61
CA LEU A 24 6.64 16.61 1.25
C LEU A 24 5.77 17.86 1.03
N GLN A 25 6.11 18.66 0.01
CA GLN A 25 5.38 19.88 -0.31
C GLN A 25 4.04 19.50 -0.96
N GLY A 26 2.95 19.56 -0.19
CA GLY A 26 1.56 19.43 -0.66
C GLY A 26 0.84 18.16 -0.21
N GLY A 27 -0.48 18.23 -0.18
CA GLY A 27 -1.37 17.10 0.09
C GLY A 27 -1.42 16.07 -1.04
N MET A 28 -2.18 15.00 -0.83
CA MET A 28 -2.33 13.90 -1.80
C MET A 28 -3.73 13.30 -1.77
N LEU A 29 -4.74 14.13 -1.49
CA LEU A 29 -6.14 13.71 -1.41
C LEU A 29 -6.59 13.00 -2.71
N TYR A 30 -7.33 11.90 -2.56
CA TYR A 30 -7.88 11.17 -3.69
C TYR A 30 -8.81 12.08 -4.53
N PRO A 31 -8.65 12.20 -5.85
CA PRO A 31 -9.51 13.04 -6.67
C PRO A 31 -10.98 12.61 -6.61
N ARG A 32 -11.85 13.54 -6.22
CA ARG A 32 -13.30 13.33 -6.12
C ARG A 32 -14.04 14.38 -6.92
N GLU A 33 -15.08 13.96 -7.62
CA GLU A 33 -16.02 14.88 -8.25
C GLU A 33 -16.83 15.58 -7.16
N SER A 34 -17.00 16.89 -7.31
CA SER A 34 -17.80 17.71 -6.41
C SER A 34 -18.40 18.89 -7.19
N ARG A 35 -19.06 19.81 -6.49
CA ARG A 35 -19.58 21.03 -7.11
C ARG A 35 -18.48 21.94 -7.68
N SER A 36 -17.25 21.79 -7.22
CA SER A 36 -16.08 22.61 -7.60
C SER A 36 -14.96 21.82 -8.28
N ARG A 37 -15.11 20.49 -8.39
CA ARG A 37 -14.05 19.59 -8.85
C ARG A 37 -14.59 18.62 -9.89
N GLU A 38 -13.88 18.50 -11.00
CA GLU A 38 -14.20 17.56 -12.06
C GLU A 38 -13.05 16.58 -12.25
N ARG A 39 -13.37 15.36 -12.70
CA ARG A 39 -12.39 14.29 -12.94
C ARG A 39 -12.59 13.73 -14.34
N LYS A 40 -11.48 13.46 -15.02
CA LYS A 40 -11.44 12.81 -16.34
C LYS A 40 -10.40 11.70 -16.32
N GLU A 41 -10.86 10.46 -16.37
CA GLU A 41 -9.99 9.29 -16.48
C GLU A 41 -9.30 9.26 -17.85
N LEU A 42 -8.01 8.94 -17.82
CA LEU A 42 -7.16 8.74 -19.00
C LEU A 42 -6.79 7.26 -19.17
N ASP A 43 -7.65 6.38 -18.68
CA ASP A 43 -7.54 4.93 -18.83
C ASP A 43 -7.92 4.51 -20.26
N GLY A 44 -7.46 3.34 -20.70
CA GLY A 44 -7.58 2.85 -22.08
C GLY A 44 -6.22 2.64 -22.74
N LEU A 45 -6.17 2.76 -24.07
CA LEU A 45 -4.96 2.50 -24.85
C LEU A 45 -4.03 3.71 -24.89
N TRP A 46 -2.75 3.46 -24.65
CA TRP A 46 -1.65 4.40 -24.81
C TRP A 46 -0.66 3.87 -25.84
N SER A 47 -0.09 4.75 -26.65
CA SER A 47 1.06 4.40 -27.50
C SER A 47 2.25 4.06 -26.62
N PHE A 48 2.95 2.98 -26.94
CA PHE A 48 3.99 2.41 -26.09
C PHE A 48 5.25 2.07 -26.87
N ARG A 49 6.42 2.31 -26.27
CA ARG A 49 7.71 1.83 -26.78
C ARG A 49 8.70 1.56 -25.66
N ALA A 50 9.35 0.41 -25.68
CA ALA A 50 10.50 0.12 -24.83
C ALA A 50 11.80 0.52 -25.52
N ASP A 51 12.74 1.12 -24.77
CA ASP A 51 14.05 1.53 -25.28
C ASP A 51 15.06 0.37 -25.18
N PHE A 52 15.14 -0.42 -26.25
CA PHE A 52 16.07 -1.56 -26.36
C PHE A 52 17.50 -1.16 -26.77
N SER A 53 17.82 0.13 -26.90
CA SER A 53 19.19 0.57 -27.21
C SER A 53 20.21 0.04 -26.20
N ASP A 54 21.44 -0.22 -26.61
CA ASP A 54 22.46 -0.87 -25.76
C ASP A 54 22.68 -0.16 -24.41
N ASN A 55 22.60 1.17 -24.38
CA ASN A 55 22.74 1.97 -23.17
C ASN A 55 21.40 2.30 -22.48
N ARG A 56 20.28 1.85 -23.05
CA ARG A 56 18.90 2.06 -22.60
C ARG A 56 18.49 3.54 -22.54
N ARG A 57 19.13 4.43 -23.30
CA ARG A 57 18.92 5.89 -23.20
C ARG A 57 18.69 6.60 -24.53
N GLN A 58 18.58 5.88 -25.64
CA GLN A 58 18.29 6.46 -26.95
C GLN A 58 17.08 7.38 -26.93
N GLY A 59 16.04 7.06 -26.15
CA GLY A 59 14.84 7.90 -26.06
C GLY A 59 15.09 9.29 -25.46
N PHE A 60 16.07 9.41 -24.57
CA PHE A 60 16.51 10.71 -24.05
C PHE A 60 17.48 11.40 -24.99
N GLU A 61 18.42 10.66 -25.59
CA GLU A 61 19.41 11.19 -26.55
C GLU A 61 18.74 11.80 -27.79
N GLN A 62 17.68 11.15 -28.29
CA GLN A 62 16.89 11.62 -29.43
C GLN A 62 15.67 12.45 -29.01
N GLN A 63 15.47 12.65 -27.70
CA GLN A 63 14.40 13.48 -27.14
C GLN A 63 13.00 13.08 -27.64
N TRP A 64 12.66 11.79 -27.55
CA TRP A 64 11.38 11.23 -28.04
C TRP A 64 10.14 11.96 -27.52
N TYR A 65 10.21 12.61 -26.37
CA TYR A 65 9.12 13.42 -25.79
C TYR A 65 8.77 14.71 -26.58
N ARG A 66 9.67 15.21 -27.45
CA ARG A 66 9.47 16.49 -28.17
C ARG A 66 8.41 16.43 -29.27
N ALA A 67 8.19 15.28 -29.87
CA ALA A 67 7.22 15.04 -30.94
C ALA A 67 6.38 13.79 -30.61
N PRO A 68 5.27 13.53 -31.32
CA PRO A 68 4.53 12.28 -31.14
C PRO A 68 5.42 11.05 -31.22
N LEU A 69 5.25 10.10 -30.30
CA LEU A 69 6.12 8.94 -30.12
C LEU A 69 6.23 8.11 -31.41
N ARG A 70 5.15 8.02 -32.18
CA ARG A 70 5.11 7.35 -33.49
C ARG A 70 6.09 7.92 -34.54
N GLU A 71 6.48 9.19 -34.41
CA GLU A 71 7.40 9.83 -35.36
C GLU A 71 8.87 9.43 -35.11
N SER A 72 9.18 8.98 -33.89
CA SER A 72 10.52 8.51 -33.52
C SER A 72 10.71 7.00 -33.73
N GLY A 73 9.68 6.29 -34.21
CA GLY A 73 9.75 4.87 -34.56
C GLY A 73 8.46 4.11 -34.23
N PRO A 74 8.42 2.80 -34.53
CA PRO A 74 7.25 1.95 -34.28
C PRO A 74 6.80 1.97 -32.82
N THR A 75 5.50 1.92 -32.60
CA THR A 75 4.86 1.86 -31.28
C THR A 75 3.90 0.68 -31.20
N LEU A 76 3.61 0.24 -29.98
CA LEU A 76 2.56 -0.73 -29.66
C LEU A 76 1.42 -0.04 -28.93
N ASP A 77 0.24 -0.65 -28.91
CA ASP A 77 -0.81 -0.24 -27.98
C ASP A 77 -0.58 -0.93 -26.62
N MET A 78 -0.68 -0.16 -25.54
CA MET A 78 -0.57 -0.68 -24.17
C MET A 78 -1.75 -0.18 -23.33
N PRO A 79 -2.50 -1.08 -22.65
CA PRO A 79 -3.59 -0.68 -21.78
C PRO A 79 -3.07 -0.03 -20.50
N VAL A 80 -3.82 0.96 -20.01
CA VAL A 80 -3.66 1.58 -18.69
C VAL A 80 -5.03 1.57 -18.00
N PRO A 81 -5.16 1.09 -16.75
CA PRO A 81 -4.12 0.49 -15.91
C PRO A 81 -3.70 -0.93 -16.33
N SER A 82 -2.39 -1.19 -16.44
CA SER A 82 -1.82 -2.54 -16.64
C SER A 82 -0.31 -2.53 -16.43
N SER A 83 0.23 -3.68 -16.02
CA SER A 83 1.64 -3.97 -16.25
C SER A 83 1.86 -4.34 -17.72
N PHE A 84 2.98 -3.94 -18.33
CA PHE A 84 3.21 -4.25 -19.76
C PHE A 84 3.67 -5.69 -20.01
N ASN A 85 4.18 -6.35 -18.98
CA ASN A 85 5.02 -7.54 -19.11
C ASN A 85 4.32 -8.75 -19.75
N ASP A 86 3.02 -8.93 -19.48
CA ASP A 86 2.24 -10.10 -19.91
C ASP A 86 1.14 -9.76 -20.93
N VAL A 87 1.15 -8.54 -21.50
CA VAL A 87 0.15 -8.09 -22.49
C VAL A 87 0.44 -8.66 -23.88
N GLY A 88 1.72 -8.75 -24.25
CA GLY A 88 2.16 -9.21 -25.57
C GLY A 88 2.83 -10.59 -25.55
N GLN A 89 3.29 -11.04 -26.72
CA GLN A 89 3.98 -12.33 -26.89
C GLN A 89 5.52 -12.21 -26.89
N ASP A 90 6.07 -11.02 -26.67
CA ASP A 90 7.51 -10.77 -26.69
C ASP A 90 8.14 -11.08 -25.33
N GLY A 91 8.91 -12.17 -25.27
CA GLY A 91 9.64 -12.57 -24.07
C GLY A 91 10.75 -11.59 -23.66
N GLN A 92 11.30 -10.81 -24.60
CA GLN A 92 12.27 -9.75 -24.29
C GLN A 92 11.57 -8.60 -23.57
N LEU A 93 10.39 -8.19 -24.04
CA LEU A 93 9.59 -7.17 -23.37
C LEU A 93 9.18 -7.62 -21.96
N ARG A 94 8.73 -8.88 -21.80
CA ARG A 94 8.33 -9.41 -20.48
C ARG A 94 9.41 -9.23 -19.42
N SER A 95 10.67 -9.48 -19.81
CA SER A 95 11.84 -9.46 -18.91
C SER A 95 12.68 -8.19 -19.07
N PHE A 96 12.15 -7.17 -19.73
CA PHE A 96 12.88 -5.94 -20.06
C PHE A 96 13.30 -5.18 -18.80
N VAL A 97 14.50 -4.62 -18.84
CA VAL A 97 15.03 -3.73 -17.81
C VAL A 97 15.56 -2.47 -18.50
N GLY A 98 15.01 -1.32 -18.13
CA GLY A 98 15.34 -0.02 -18.70
C GLY A 98 14.13 0.90 -18.77
N TRP A 99 14.13 1.81 -19.74
CA TRP A 99 13.07 2.79 -19.93
C TRP A 99 11.99 2.32 -20.90
N VAL A 100 10.74 2.43 -20.47
CA VAL A 100 9.56 2.30 -21.33
C VAL A 100 8.85 3.65 -21.43
N TRP A 101 8.26 3.92 -22.59
CA TRP A 101 7.60 5.18 -22.91
C TRP A 101 6.14 4.92 -23.19
N TYR A 102 5.26 5.66 -22.52
CA TYR A 102 3.83 5.72 -22.76
C TYR A 102 3.49 7.09 -23.32
N GLU A 103 2.59 7.17 -24.30
CA GLU A 103 2.06 8.44 -24.81
C GLU A 103 0.57 8.36 -25.09
N ARG A 104 -0.15 9.43 -24.75
CA ARG A 104 -1.55 9.60 -25.11
C ARG A 104 -1.85 11.05 -25.45
N GLU A 105 -2.56 11.24 -26.56
CA GLU A 105 -3.17 12.52 -26.91
C GLU A 105 -4.62 12.56 -26.40
N ILE A 106 -5.03 13.71 -25.85
CA ILE A 106 -6.35 13.91 -25.28
C ILE A 106 -6.93 15.26 -25.67
N THR A 107 -8.25 15.30 -25.83
CA THR A 107 -8.99 16.56 -25.95
C THR A 107 -9.49 16.97 -24.57
N LEU A 108 -9.12 18.18 -24.15
CA LEU A 108 -9.59 18.78 -22.92
C LEU A 108 -10.97 19.42 -23.13
N PRO A 109 -11.87 19.38 -22.13
CA PRO A 109 -13.06 20.22 -22.16
C PRO A 109 -12.66 21.69 -22.34
N GLN A 110 -13.32 22.41 -23.24
CA GLN A 110 -13.01 23.81 -23.57
C GLN A 110 -12.92 24.70 -22.33
N ARG A 111 -13.84 24.50 -21.36
CA ARG A 111 -13.83 25.22 -20.08
C ARG A 111 -12.53 25.06 -19.28
N TRP A 112 -11.85 23.92 -19.32
CA TRP A 112 -10.60 23.73 -18.57
C TRP A 112 -9.42 24.51 -19.19
N ALA A 113 -9.49 24.75 -20.50
CA ALA A 113 -8.47 25.49 -21.24
C ALA A 113 -8.73 27.02 -21.25
N GLU A 114 -10.00 27.44 -21.17
CA GLU A 114 -10.38 28.86 -21.24
C GLU A 114 -10.60 29.52 -19.86
N ASP A 115 -11.05 28.76 -18.86
CA ASP A 115 -11.27 29.29 -17.52
C ASP A 115 -9.98 29.27 -16.70
N LEU A 116 -9.32 30.44 -16.59
CA LEU A 116 -8.13 30.63 -15.77
C LEU A 116 -8.40 30.45 -14.26
N GLY A 117 -9.66 30.31 -13.85
CA GLY A 117 -10.08 30.04 -12.47
C GLY A 117 -10.06 28.56 -12.12
N ALA A 118 -9.95 27.71 -13.14
CA ALA A 118 -9.76 26.27 -12.97
C ALA A 118 -8.27 25.94 -12.94
N ARG A 119 -7.83 25.33 -11.84
CA ARG A 119 -6.56 24.61 -11.76
C ARG A 119 -6.75 23.24 -12.41
N VAL A 120 -5.90 22.88 -13.37
CA VAL A 120 -5.91 21.57 -14.05
C VAL A 120 -4.68 20.77 -13.62
N VAL A 121 -4.92 19.56 -13.12
CA VAL A 121 -3.89 18.72 -12.52
C VAL A 121 -3.85 17.37 -13.21
N LEU A 122 -2.64 16.92 -13.55
CA LEU A 122 -2.37 15.55 -13.99
C LEU A 122 -1.90 14.73 -12.80
N ARG A 123 -2.65 13.68 -12.46
CA ARG A 123 -2.31 12.72 -11.42
C ARG A 123 -2.06 11.35 -12.01
N ILE A 124 -0.97 10.72 -11.58
CA ILE A 124 -0.62 9.34 -11.90
C ILE A 124 -0.82 8.54 -10.61
N GLY A 125 -1.72 7.54 -10.63
CA GLY A 125 -2.01 6.73 -9.43
C GLY A 125 -0.83 5.86 -8.99
N SER A 126 -0.02 5.39 -9.94
CA SER A 126 1.29 4.78 -9.69
C SER A 126 2.04 4.54 -11.00
N ALA A 127 3.37 4.70 -10.96
CA ALA A 127 4.31 4.18 -11.95
C ALA A 127 5.34 3.29 -11.23
N HIS A 128 6.11 2.46 -11.96
CA HIS A 128 7.15 1.63 -11.35
C HIS A 128 8.44 1.61 -12.18
N TYR A 129 9.60 2.05 -11.72
CA TYR A 129 9.96 2.58 -10.40
C TYR A 129 10.22 4.09 -10.42
N TYR A 130 10.95 4.58 -11.43
CA TYR A 130 11.22 6.00 -11.61
C TYR A 130 10.48 6.53 -12.83
N ALA A 131 9.71 7.61 -12.68
CA ALA A 131 8.88 8.18 -13.73
C ALA A 131 9.27 9.62 -14.05
N ILE A 132 9.22 9.96 -15.34
CA ILE A 132 9.37 11.33 -15.85
C ILE A 132 8.18 11.62 -16.74
N VAL A 133 7.52 12.76 -16.53
CA VAL A 133 6.30 13.14 -17.23
C VAL A 133 6.50 14.42 -18.03
N TRP A 134 6.00 14.40 -19.27
CA TRP A 134 5.94 15.56 -20.15
C TRP A 134 4.51 15.83 -20.61
N VAL A 135 4.16 17.10 -20.69
CA VAL A 135 2.93 17.58 -21.33
C VAL A 135 3.31 18.50 -22.48
N ASN A 136 2.85 18.17 -23.68
CA ASN A 136 3.21 18.84 -24.93
C ASN A 136 4.73 18.96 -25.12
N GLY A 137 5.48 17.94 -24.68
CA GLY A 137 6.94 17.90 -24.73
C GLY A 137 7.66 18.75 -23.67
N VAL A 138 6.93 19.41 -22.78
CA VAL A 138 7.48 20.16 -21.64
C VAL A 138 7.48 19.27 -20.39
N HIS A 139 8.62 19.18 -19.72
CA HIS A 139 8.76 18.43 -18.47
C HIS A 139 7.91 19.04 -17.36
N VAL A 140 7.14 18.21 -16.63
CA VAL A 140 6.22 18.68 -15.58
C VAL A 140 6.48 18.08 -14.19
N VAL A 141 6.87 16.80 -14.10
CA VAL A 141 7.12 16.13 -12.80
C VAL A 141 7.96 14.87 -13.00
N GLU A 142 8.75 14.56 -11.97
CA GLU A 142 9.45 13.29 -11.79
C GLU A 142 9.01 12.66 -10.47
N HIS A 143 9.04 11.34 -10.39
CA HIS A 143 8.75 10.61 -9.16
C HIS A 143 9.62 9.37 -9.05
N GLU A 144 10.19 9.16 -7.87
CA GLU A 144 10.97 7.97 -7.53
C GLU A 144 10.20 7.14 -6.50
N GLY A 145 9.68 5.99 -6.92
CA GLY A 145 8.92 5.10 -6.05
C GLY A 145 7.87 4.32 -6.82
N GLY A 146 7.73 3.04 -6.47
CA GLY A 146 6.59 2.24 -6.92
C GLY A 146 5.37 2.48 -6.05
N HIS A 147 4.17 2.28 -6.60
CA HIS A 147 2.92 2.11 -5.84
C HIS A 147 2.37 3.33 -5.10
N LEU A 148 2.99 4.51 -5.23
CA LEU A 148 2.50 5.74 -4.63
C LEU A 148 2.14 6.76 -5.72
N PRO A 149 1.12 7.60 -5.48
CA PRO A 149 0.67 8.57 -6.46
C PRO A 149 1.51 9.84 -6.43
N PHE A 150 1.59 10.51 -7.58
CA PHE A 150 2.20 11.83 -7.73
C PHE A 150 1.41 12.65 -8.76
N GLU A 151 1.55 13.98 -8.69
CA GLU A 151 0.78 14.88 -9.53
C GLU A 151 1.55 16.14 -9.92
N ALA A 152 1.07 16.80 -10.98
CA ALA A 152 1.58 18.07 -11.46
C ALA A 152 0.43 19.01 -11.85
N ASP A 153 0.53 20.27 -11.42
CA ASP A 153 -0.31 21.35 -11.95
C ASP A 153 0.14 21.69 -13.37
N ILE A 154 -0.75 21.48 -14.34
CA ILE A 154 -0.47 21.70 -15.76
C ILE A 154 -1.28 22.87 -16.34
N SER A 155 -1.95 23.66 -15.48
CA SER A 155 -2.87 24.75 -15.88
C SER A 155 -2.22 25.70 -16.89
N LYS A 156 -1.00 26.18 -16.57
CA LYS A 156 -0.24 27.09 -17.45
C LYS A 156 0.05 26.51 -18.82
N LEU A 157 0.24 25.18 -18.92
CA LEU A 157 0.54 24.52 -20.19
C LEU A 157 -0.71 24.30 -21.03
N VAL A 158 -1.86 24.11 -20.39
CA VAL A 158 -3.11 23.80 -21.09
C VAL A 158 -4.00 25.02 -21.34
N GLN A 159 -3.71 26.16 -20.71
CA GLN A 159 -4.45 27.42 -20.83
C GLN A 159 -3.71 28.49 -21.65
N SER A 160 -2.55 28.16 -22.22
CA SER A 160 -1.74 29.09 -23.03
C SER A 160 -2.04 28.94 -24.53
N GLY A 161 -3.16 29.51 -24.99
CA GLY A 161 -3.51 29.62 -26.42
C GLY A 161 -4.47 28.52 -26.94
N PRO A 162 -4.81 28.53 -28.24
CA PRO A 162 -5.79 27.59 -28.81
C PRO A 162 -5.21 26.17 -28.88
N LEU A 163 -5.39 25.41 -27.81
CA LEU A 163 -5.00 24.01 -27.74
C LEU A 163 -6.15 23.11 -28.21
N SER A 164 -5.98 22.50 -29.38
CA SER A 164 -6.91 21.48 -29.88
C SER A 164 -6.67 20.09 -29.28
N SER A 165 -5.46 19.82 -28.77
CA SER A 165 -5.04 18.53 -28.20
C SER A 165 -3.95 18.73 -27.14
N CYS A 166 -3.95 17.90 -26.11
CA CYS A 166 -2.92 17.83 -25.07
C CYS A 166 -2.25 16.45 -25.14
N ARG A 167 -0.92 16.43 -25.37
CA ARG A 167 -0.12 15.21 -25.48
C ARG A 167 0.62 14.94 -24.19
N ILE A 168 0.36 13.82 -23.55
CA ILE A 168 1.01 13.39 -22.31
C ILE A 168 1.96 12.24 -22.65
N THR A 169 3.24 12.41 -22.34
CA THR A 169 4.27 11.38 -22.52
C THR A 169 4.85 11.03 -21.14
N ILE A 170 5.01 9.75 -20.83
CA ILE A 170 5.54 9.26 -19.56
C ILE A 170 6.64 8.24 -19.83
N ALA A 171 7.85 8.49 -19.35
CA ALA A 171 8.94 7.53 -19.35
C ALA A 171 9.03 6.87 -17.97
N ILE A 172 9.16 5.55 -17.93
CA ILE A 172 9.21 4.76 -16.69
C ILE A 172 10.43 3.84 -16.72
N ASN A 173 11.24 3.86 -15.67
CA ASN A 173 12.39 2.97 -15.49
C ASN A 173 12.12 1.95 -14.40
N ASN A 174 12.21 0.65 -14.72
CA ASN A 174 11.98 -0.45 -13.79
C ASN A 174 13.26 -1.08 -13.19
N THR A 175 14.40 -0.41 -13.32
CA THR A 175 15.67 -0.85 -12.75
C THR A 175 15.67 -0.64 -11.24
N LEU A 176 15.97 -1.70 -10.48
CA LEU A 176 16.09 -1.64 -9.03
C LEU A 176 17.57 -1.61 -8.62
N SER A 177 17.87 -0.76 -7.65
CA SER A 177 19.22 -0.56 -7.10
C SER A 177 19.25 -0.87 -5.60
N PRO A 178 20.43 -0.90 -4.94
CA PRO A 178 20.48 -1.06 -3.49
C PRO A 178 19.75 0.05 -2.70
N HIS A 179 19.42 1.15 -3.36
CA HIS A 179 18.78 2.34 -2.78
C HIS A 179 17.30 2.46 -3.13
N THR A 180 16.76 1.61 -4.00
CA THR A 180 15.32 1.57 -4.29
C THR A 180 14.56 0.76 -3.25
N LEU A 181 13.24 0.92 -3.20
CA LEU A 181 12.32 0.11 -2.40
C LEU A 181 11.25 -0.53 -3.29
N PRO A 182 11.32 -1.85 -3.56
CA PRO A 182 12.30 -2.81 -3.03
C PRO A 182 13.71 -2.65 -3.62
N PRO A 183 14.77 -3.06 -2.91
CA PRO A 183 16.13 -3.01 -3.43
C PRO A 183 16.41 -4.14 -4.44
N GLY A 184 17.36 -3.86 -5.32
CA GLY A 184 17.86 -4.81 -6.32
C GLY A 184 19.31 -4.53 -6.74
N THR A 185 19.85 -5.37 -7.61
CA THR A 185 21.19 -5.18 -8.18
C THR A 185 21.22 -5.55 -9.66
N ILE A 186 21.93 -4.76 -10.47
CA ILE A 186 22.26 -5.14 -11.85
C ILE A 186 23.58 -5.91 -11.85
N LEU A 187 23.55 -7.13 -12.40
CA LEU A 187 24.72 -7.98 -12.53
C LEU A 187 25.07 -8.16 -14.00
N TYR A 188 26.19 -7.57 -14.42
CA TYR A 188 26.77 -7.83 -15.74
C TYR A 188 27.50 -9.18 -15.73
N LYS A 189 27.18 -10.05 -16.69
CA LYS A 189 27.87 -11.32 -16.87
C LYS A 189 28.81 -11.17 -18.06
N THR A 190 30.10 -11.02 -17.77
CA THR A 190 31.11 -10.61 -18.76
C THR A 190 31.91 -11.76 -19.34
N ASP A 191 31.70 -13.00 -18.87
CA ASP A 191 32.37 -14.18 -19.43
C ASP A 191 31.80 -14.49 -20.83
N PRO A 192 32.56 -14.23 -21.91
CA PRO A 192 32.07 -14.41 -23.27
C PRO A 192 31.94 -15.89 -23.67
N SER A 193 32.47 -16.83 -22.87
CA SER A 193 32.29 -18.26 -23.10
C SER A 193 30.90 -18.75 -22.65
N MET A 194 30.23 -17.99 -21.78
CA MET A 194 28.93 -18.34 -21.22
C MET A 194 27.81 -17.37 -21.60
N TYR A 195 28.12 -16.10 -21.84
CA TYR A 195 27.12 -15.04 -22.01
C TYR A 195 27.40 -14.17 -23.24
N PRO A 196 26.35 -13.69 -23.94
CA PRO A 196 26.52 -12.78 -25.06
C PRO A 196 27.07 -11.42 -24.60
N LYS A 197 27.69 -10.68 -25.52
CA LYS A 197 28.22 -9.34 -25.23
C LYS A 197 27.12 -8.43 -24.66
N GLY A 198 27.41 -7.76 -23.55
CA GLY A 198 26.48 -6.82 -22.91
C GLY A 198 25.39 -7.49 -22.07
N TYR A 199 25.44 -8.81 -21.85
CA TYR A 199 24.46 -9.50 -21.02
C TYR A 199 24.47 -9.03 -19.57
N PHE A 200 23.29 -8.68 -19.05
CA PHE A 200 23.08 -8.34 -17.65
C PHE A 200 21.72 -8.85 -17.18
N VAL A 201 21.56 -8.95 -15.86
CA VAL A 201 20.29 -9.34 -15.24
C VAL A 201 19.99 -8.46 -14.03
N GLN A 202 18.70 -8.21 -13.79
CA GLN A 202 18.21 -7.68 -12.52
C GLN A 202 18.13 -8.82 -11.50
N ASN A 203 18.84 -8.67 -10.40
CA ASN A 203 18.78 -9.57 -9.26
C ASN A 203 17.94 -8.92 -8.15
N THR A 204 17.04 -9.70 -7.56
CA THR A 204 16.08 -9.28 -6.53
C THR A 204 16.05 -10.28 -5.38
N LYS A 205 15.60 -9.84 -4.20
CA LYS A 205 15.50 -10.66 -2.98
C LYS A 205 14.09 -10.67 -2.38
N PHE A 206 13.09 -10.43 -3.22
CA PHE A 206 11.66 -10.49 -2.87
C PHE A 206 10.94 -11.51 -3.75
N ASP A 207 9.85 -12.09 -3.23
CA ASP A 207 9.18 -13.25 -3.81
C ASP A 207 7.95 -12.90 -4.67
N PHE A 208 8.00 -11.84 -5.47
CA PHE A 208 6.97 -11.51 -6.47
C PHE A 208 7.62 -11.01 -7.74
N PHE A 209 6.91 -11.08 -8.87
CA PHE A 209 7.44 -10.63 -10.15
C PHE A 209 7.55 -9.09 -10.18
N ASN A 210 8.67 -8.58 -10.70
CA ASN A 210 8.93 -7.14 -10.87
C ASN A 210 8.17 -6.57 -12.07
N TYR A 211 6.85 -6.68 -12.01
CA TYR A 211 5.94 -6.05 -12.97
C TYR A 211 6.16 -4.54 -13.00
N ALA A 212 6.11 -3.97 -14.20
CA ALA A 212 6.30 -2.54 -14.41
C ALA A 212 5.27 -1.97 -15.40
N GLY A 213 5.09 -0.66 -15.35
CA GLY A 213 4.12 0.08 -16.17
C GLY A 213 3.30 1.07 -15.35
N LEU A 214 2.19 1.50 -15.94
CA LEU A 214 1.18 2.35 -15.28
C LEU A 214 0.10 1.44 -14.68
N HIS A 215 0.32 1.01 -13.44
CA HIS A 215 -0.51 -0.01 -12.79
C HIS A 215 -1.87 0.50 -12.29
N ARG A 216 -2.02 1.81 -12.13
CA ARG A 216 -3.22 2.47 -11.61
C ARG A 216 -3.61 3.61 -12.53
N SER A 217 -4.86 4.06 -12.38
CA SER A 217 -5.44 5.04 -13.28
C SER A 217 -4.62 6.32 -13.37
N VAL A 218 -4.54 6.85 -14.59
CA VAL A 218 -4.03 8.20 -14.84
C VAL A 218 -5.24 9.09 -15.00
N VAL A 219 -5.28 10.21 -14.27
CA VAL A 219 -6.45 11.09 -14.28
C VAL A 219 -6.02 12.53 -14.45
N LEU A 220 -6.83 13.28 -15.17
CA LEU A 220 -6.88 14.72 -15.01
C LEU A 220 -7.99 15.07 -14.02
N TYR A 221 -7.74 16.05 -13.17
CA TYR A 221 -8.78 16.62 -12.35
C TYR A 221 -8.66 18.14 -12.29
N THR A 222 -9.74 18.78 -11.87
CA THR A 222 -9.77 20.23 -11.66
C THR A 222 -10.14 20.60 -10.24
N THR A 223 -9.64 21.75 -9.81
CA THR A 223 -10.08 22.48 -8.61
C THR A 223 -10.17 23.96 -8.95
N PRO A 224 -10.75 24.80 -8.08
CA PRO A 224 -10.47 26.23 -8.16
C PRO A 224 -8.97 26.52 -7.88
N THR A 225 -8.49 27.72 -8.22
CA THR A 225 -7.09 28.12 -7.97
C THR A 225 -6.74 28.26 -6.49
N THR A 226 -7.73 28.52 -5.64
CA THR A 226 -7.63 28.31 -4.19
C THR A 226 -8.40 27.05 -3.84
N TYR A 227 -7.76 26.08 -3.20
CA TYR A 227 -8.31 24.74 -3.05
C TYR A 227 -7.91 24.08 -1.73
N ILE A 228 -8.73 23.11 -1.30
CA ILE A 228 -8.43 22.22 -0.18
C ILE A 228 -7.38 21.21 -0.66
N ASP A 229 -6.16 21.35 -0.14
CA ASP A 229 -4.97 20.59 -0.53
C ASP A 229 -4.85 19.30 0.29
N ASP A 230 -5.08 19.40 1.60
CA ASP A 230 -4.98 18.28 2.53
C ASP A 230 -6.06 18.35 3.60
N ILE A 231 -6.45 17.18 4.10
CA ILE A 231 -7.34 17.02 5.25
C ILE A 231 -6.71 15.92 6.11
N THR A 232 -6.50 16.21 7.39
CA THR A 232 -6.09 15.23 8.41
C THR A 232 -7.24 15.04 9.39
N VAL A 233 -7.66 13.80 9.59
CA VAL A 233 -8.66 13.42 10.59
C VAL A 233 -8.08 12.41 11.56
N THR A 234 -8.23 12.68 12.85
CA THR A 234 -8.05 11.67 13.90
C THR A 234 -9.32 11.59 14.74
N THR A 235 -9.67 10.39 15.16
CA THR A 235 -10.91 10.15 15.92
C THR A 235 -10.62 9.53 17.27
N ASP A 236 -11.40 9.92 18.27
CA ASP A 236 -11.37 9.37 19.62
C ASP A 236 -12.80 9.16 20.13
N VAL A 237 -12.95 8.55 21.30
CA VAL A 237 -14.23 8.29 21.95
C VAL A 237 -14.12 8.62 23.43
N ASP A 238 -14.95 9.56 23.90
CA ASP A 238 -15.15 9.83 25.33
C ASP A 238 -16.56 9.36 25.72
N GLN A 239 -16.63 8.26 26.48
CA GLN A 239 -17.89 7.58 26.83
C GLN A 239 -18.70 7.17 25.59
N ASP A 240 -19.84 7.82 25.33
CA ASP A 240 -20.67 7.61 24.15
C ASP A 240 -20.52 8.73 23.10
N ILE A 241 -19.64 9.70 23.34
CA ILE A 241 -19.37 10.83 22.45
C ILE A 241 -18.19 10.50 21.54
N GLY A 242 -18.44 10.49 20.24
CA GLY A 242 -17.39 10.42 19.23
C GLY A 242 -16.71 11.78 19.05
N LEU A 243 -15.39 11.81 19.07
CA LEU A 243 -14.59 13.01 18.85
C LEU A 243 -13.92 12.91 17.48
N VAL A 244 -14.12 13.91 16.62
CA VAL A 244 -13.49 13.99 15.29
C VAL A 244 -12.65 15.25 15.21
N ASN A 245 -11.35 15.11 15.39
CA ASN A 245 -10.40 16.20 15.19
C ASN A 245 -10.10 16.33 13.71
N TYR A 246 -10.14 17.55 13.19
CA TYR A 246 -9.83 17.82 11.79
C TYR A 246 -8.81 18.95 11.66
N GLN A 247 -7.99 18.84 10.63
CA GLN A 247 -7.12 19.91 10.13
C GLN A 247 -7.24 19.95 8.61
N VAL A 248 -7.43 21.13 8.04
CA VAL A 248 -7.62 21.39 6.62
C VAL A 248 -6.53 22.34 6.16
N ILE A 249 -5.77 21.94 5.15
CA ILE A 249 -4.76 22.78 4.51
C ILE A 249 -5.34 23.33 3.22
N VAL A 250 -5.26 24.65 3.06
CA VAL A 250 -5.71 25.38 1.86
C VAL A 250 -4.50 25.97 1.16
N GLN A 251 -4.44 25.84 -0.17
CA GLN A 251 -3.41 26.45 -1.02
C GLN A 251 -4.02 27.51 -1.94
N GLY A 252 -3.22 28.52 -2.31
CA GLY A 252 -3.55 29.53 -3.31
C GLY A 252 -3.89 30.93 -2.77
N SER A 253 -4.65 31.05 -1.68
CA SER A 253 -4.96 32.34 -1.02
C SER A 253 -4.92 32.17 0.49
N ASP A 254 -4.39 33.17 1.21
CA ASP A 254 -4.40 33.23 2.68
C ASP A 254 -5.72 33.81 3.22
N HIS A 255 -6.58 34.34 2.35
CA HIS A 255 -7.87 34.94 2.71
C HIS A 255 -9.02 33.98 2.37
N PHE A 256 -9.28 33.06 3.29
CA PHE A 256 -10.31 32.04 3.14
C PHE A 256 -11.09 31.79 4.45
N GLN A 257 -12.25 31.17 4.29
CA GLN A 257 -13.06 30.61 5.37
C GLN A 257 -13.30 29.13 5.08
N VAL A 258 -13.22 28.29 6.11
CA VAL A 258 -13.58 26.88 6.05
C VAL A 258 -14.76 26.63 6.96
N ASP A 259 -15.79 25.98 6.42
CA ASP A 259 -16.90 25.40 7.17
C ASP A 259 -16.84 23.88 7.02
N VAL A 260 -17.04 23.16 8.12
CA VAL A 260 -17.00 21.69 8.14
C VAL A 260 -18.32 21.15 8.68
N SER A 261 -18.90 20.17 8.01
CA SER A 261 -20.09 19.46 8.48
C SER A 261 -19.83 17.96 8.47
N LEU A 262 -20.20 17.26 9.54
CA LEU A 262 -20.17 15.81 9.61
C LEU A 262 -21.59 15.28 9.42
N LEU A 263 -21.77 14.42 8.42
CA LEU A 263 -23.05 13.82 8.08
C LEU A 263 -23.04 12.32 8.45
N ASP A 264 -24.15 11.82 8.95
CA ASP A 264 -24.39 10.38 9.15
C ASP A 264 -24.66 9.64 7.82
N GLU A 265 -24.86 8.31 7.87
CA GLU A 265 -25.11 7.48 6.68
C GLU A 265 -26.42 7.85 5.95
N GLU A 266 -27.38 8.44 6.67
CA GLU A 266 -28.63 8.96 6.12
C GLU A 266 -28.50 10.38 5.52
N GLY A 267 -27.31 11.00 5.62
CA GLY A 267 -27.03 12.33 5.09
C GLY A 267 -27.49 13.48 6.00
N LYS A 268 -27.83 13.21 7.26
CA LYS A 268 -28.18 14.24 8.23
C LYS A 268 -26.91 14.77 8.91
N VAL A 269 -26.82 16.10 9.00
CA VAL A 269 -25.71 16.76 9.71
C VAL A 269 -25.83 16.50 11.21
N VAL A 270 -24.83 15.83 11.78
CA VAL A 270 -24.74 15.50 13.22
C VAL A 270 -23.78 16.41 13.99
N ALA A 271 -22.82 17.04 13.31
CA ALA A 271 -21.91 18.02 13.90
C ALA A 271 -21.46 19.07 12.87
N LYS A 272 -21.09 20.26 13.34
CA LYS A 272 -20.56 21.36 12.51
C LYS A 272 -19.38 22.03 13.19
N GLY A 273 -18.44 22.52 12.38
CA GLY A 273 -17.29 23.30 12.80
C GLY A 273 -17.00 24.42 11.80
N ALA A 274 -16.16 25.36 12.22
CA ALA A 274 -15.66 26.44 11.38
C ALA A 274 -14.18 26.65 11.67
N GLY A 275 -13.44 27.12 10.65
CA GLY A 275 -11.99 27.27 10.70
C GLY A 275 -11.25 26.09 10.05
N ALA A 276 -9.96 26.27 9.84
CA ALA A 276 -9.09 25.26 9.23
C ALA A 276 -8.74 24.12 10.19
N GLU A 277 -8.98 24.27 11.48
CA GLU A 277 -8.73 23.25 12.50
C GLU A 277 -9.83 23.26 13.55
N GLY A 278 -10.14 22.11 14.13
CA GLY A 278 -11.11 22.01 15.20
C GLY A 278 -11.43 20.57 15.60
N GLN A 279 -12.37 20.44 16.55
CA GLN A 279 -12.88 19.16 17.01
C GLN A 279 -14.40 19.17 16.93
N LEU A 280 -14.98 18.16 16.28
CA LEU A 280 -16.41 17.91 16.25
C LEU A 280 -16.77 16.88 17.31
N GLN A 281 -17.89 17.08 18.00
CA GLN A 281 -18.44 16.13 18.96
C GLN A 281 -19.72 15.51 18.41
N VAL A 282 -19.82 14.20 18.46
CA VAL A 282 -20.95 13.42 17.96
C VAL A 282 -21.56 12.66 19.13
N PRO A 283 -22.64 13.18 19.75
CA PRO A 283 -23.32 12.49 20.84
C PRO A 283 -23.87 11.13 20.39
N SER A 284 -23.71 10.12 21.23
CA SER A 284 -24.15 8.74 20.95
C SER A 284 -23.66 8.24 19.58
N ALA A 285 -22.35 8.38 19.34
CA ALA A 285 -21.74 8.10 18.05
C ALA A 285 -21.85 6.61 17.67
N HIS A 286 -22.25 6.36 16.42
CA HIS A 286 -22.05 5.08 15.77
C HIS A 286 -20.57 4.90 15.43
N LEU A 287 -19.89 3.99 16.14
CA LEU A 287 -18.48 3.71 15.91
C LEU A 287 -18.26 2.83 14.67
N TRP A 288 -17.12 3.01 14.02
CA TRP A 288 -16.65 2.08 13.01
C TRP A 288 -16.17 0.79 13.68
N TRP A 289 -16.79 -0.33 13.30
CA TRP A 289 -16.43 -1.65 13.79
C TRP A 289 -15.96 -2.55 12.64
N PRO A 290 -14.90 -3.36 12.84
CA PRO A 290 -14.51 -4.37 11.88
C PRO A 290 -15.63 -5.36 11.54
N TYR A 291 -15.57 -5.94 10.34
CA TYR A 291 -16.45 -7.00 9.88
C TYR A 291 -16.51 -8.14 10.90
N LEU A 292 -17.74 -8.59 11.18
CA LEU A 292 -18.08 -9.59 12.20
C LEU A 292 -17.85 -9.18 13.66
N MET A 293 -17.32 -7.99 13.93
CA MET A 293 -17.14 -7.47 15.30
C MET A 293 -18.38 -6.72 15.81
N HIS A 294 -19.33 -6.33 14.95
CA HIS A 294 -20.59 -5.68 15.34
C HIS A 294 -21.72 -6.09 14.38
N GLU A 295 -22.98 -5.83 14.75
CA GLU A 295 -24.16 -6.07 13.88
C GLU A 295 -24.19 -5.10 12.70
N HIS A 296 -23.78 -3.85 12.95
CA HIS A 296 -23.57 -2.80 11.96
C HIS A 296 -22.06 -2.50 11.90
N PRO A 297 -21.26 -3.28 11.15
CA PRO A 297 -19.85 -2.99 10.95
C PRO A 297 -19.68 -1.80 10.00
N ALA A 298 -18.48 -1.23 9.98
CA ALA A 298 -18.03 -0.32 8.94
C ALA A 298 -18.82 1.00 8.82
N TYR A 299 -19.42 1.49 9.92
CA TYR A 299 -20.18 2.74 9.91
C TYR A 299 -19.29 3.91 9.50
N LEU A 300 -19.70 4.65 8.47
CA LEU A 300 -18.94 5.79 7.93
C LEU A 300 -19.80 7.06 7.92
N TYR A 301 -19.31 8.08 8.61
CA TYR A 301 -19.76 9.45 8.42
C TYR A 301 -19.13 10.05 7.16
N SER A 302 -19.68 11.17 6.71
CA SER A 302 -19.10 11.99 5.64
C SER A 302 -18.72 13.36 6.18
N LEU A 303 -17.42 13.69 6.21
CA LEU A 303 -16.91 15.00 6.54
C LEU A 303 -16.92 15.88 5.28
N GLU A 304 -17.94 16.73 5.17
CA GLU A 304 -18.04 17.73 4.11
C GLU A 304 -17.27 19.00 4.51
N VAL A 305 -16.23 19.31 3.76
CA VAL A 305 -15.43 20.53 3.90
C VAL A 305 -15.82 21.49 2.79
N LYS A 306 -16.27 22.69 3.17
CA LYS A 306 -16.55 23.80 2.27
C LYS A 306 -15.55 24.91 2.54
N MET A 307 -14.72 25.22 1.56
CA MET A 307 -13.81 26.36 1.58
C MET A 307 -14.39 27.48 0.72
N MET A 308 -14.34 28.72 1.21
CA MET A 308 -14.67 29.93 0.47
C MET A 308 -13.48 30.88 0.52
N ALA A 309 -13.00 31.36 -0.62
CA ALA A 309 -11.86 32.26 -0.67
C ALA A 309 -12.14 33.47 -1.57
N GLN A 310 -11.52 34.59 -1.23
CA GLN A 310 -11.48 35.74 -2.13
C GLN A 310 -10.19 35.67 -2.95
N THR A 311 -10.32 35.61 -4.27
CA THR A 311 -9.18 35.61 -5.21
C THR A 311 -9.15 36.90 -6.01
N ALA A 312 -8.05 37.13 -6.74
CA ALA A 312 -7.93 38.24 -7.67
C ALA A 312 -9.01 38.23 -8.78
N MET A 313 -9.59 37.06 -9.08
CA MET A 313 -10.63 36.90 -10.10
C MET A 313 -12.06 36.87 -9.53
N GLY A 314 -12.21 37.02 -8.22
CA GLY A 314 -13.49 36.96 -7.53
C GLY A 314 -13.57 35.88 -6.45
N PRO A 315 -14.73 35.75 -5.79
CA PRO A 315 -14.94 34.72 -4.78
C PRO A 315 -15.00 33.33 -5.42
N VAL A 316 -14.34 32.35 -4.80
CA VAL A 316 -14.37 30.93 -5.20
C VAL A 316 -14.86 30.07 -4.04
N SER A 317 -15.44 28.91 -4.36
CA SER A 317 -15.81 27.90 -3.38
C SER A 317 -15.27 26.54 -3.79
N ASP A 318 -14.72 25.81 -2.84
CA ASP A 318 -14.25 24.44 -3.02
C ASP A 318 -14.92 23.50 -2.03
N PHE A 319 -15.27 22.30 -2.51
CA PHE A 319 -15.99 21.28 -1.77
C PHE A 319 -15.24 19.96 -1.86
N TYR A 320 -14.99 19.35 -0.71
CA TYR A 320 -14.42 18.01 -0.62
C TYR A 320 -15.12 17.22 0.48
N THR A 321 -15.46 15.97 0.18
CA THR A 321 -16.12 15.05 1.13
C THR A 321 -15.19 13.88 1.43
N LEU A 322 -14.85 13.73 2.71
CA LEU A 322 -13.98 12.65 3.21
C LEU A 322 -14.79 11.67 4.07
N PRO A 323 -14.84 10.37 3.77
CA PRO A 323 -15.42 9.37 4.67
C PRO A 323 -14.64 9.29 5.99
N VAL A 324 -15.35 9.20 7.12
CA VAL A 324 -14.76 9.14 8.46
C VAL A 324 -15.42 8.00 9.26
N GLY A 325 -14.61 7.03 9.67
CA GLY A 325 -15.02 6.02 10.65
C GLY A 325 -14.50 6.37 12.04
N ILE A 326 -15.40 6.68 12.99
CA ILE A 326 -14.99 7.00 14.37
C ILE A 326 -14.56 5.71 15.06
N ARG A 327 -13.26 5.58 15.34
CA ARG A 327 -12.69 4.43 16.04
C ARG A 327 -11.37 4.75 16.73
N THR A 328 -11.06 4.01 17.78
CA THR A 328 -9.73 4.03 18.43
C THR A 328 -8.98 2.73 18.16
N VAL A 329 -7.64 2.83 18.12
CA VAL A 329 -6.72 1.70 18.06
C VAL A 329 -5.74 1.83 19.22
N ALA A 330 -5.52 0.75 19.95
CA ALA A 330 -4.54 0.71 21.04
C ALA A 330 -3.89 -0.68 21.13
N VAL A 331 -2.71 -0.72 21.74
CA VAL A 331 -1.93 -1.95 21.95
C VAL A 331 -1.53 -2.02 23.42
N THR A 332 -1.71 -3.18 24.03
CA THR A 332 -1.19 -3.50 25.38
C THR A 332 -0.02 -4.48 25.25
N GLU A 333 0.55 -4.94 26.36
CA GLU A 333 1.61 -5.98 26.35
C GLU A 333 1.16 -7.31 25.71
N SER A 334 -0.16 -7.57 25.63
CA SER A 334 -0.71 -8.86 25.16
C SER A 334 -1.93 -8.75 24.24
N GLN A 335 -2.48 -7.57 24.02
CA GLN A 335 -3.72 -7.39 23.25
C GLN A 335 -3.62 -6.27 22.22
N PHE A 336 -4.32 -6.47 21.11
CA PHE A 336 -4.66 -5.42 20.16
C PHE A 336 -6.10 -4.99 20.43
N LEU A 337 -6.35 -3.70 20.58
CA LEU A 337 -7.66 -3.17 20.94
C LEU A 337 -8.21 -2.29 19.81
N ILE A 338 -9.46 -2.52 19.44
CA ILE A 338 -10.24 -1.61 18.59
C ILE A 338 -11.46 -1.17 19.39
N ASN A 339 -11.64 0.15 19.56
CA ASN A 339 -12.70 0.73 20.40
C ASN A 339 -12.68 0.17 21.84
N GLY A 340 -11.48 0.02 22.40
CA GLY A 340 -11.26 -0.54 23.75
C GLY A 340 -11.55 -2.05 23.89
N LYS A 341 -11.92 -2.75 22.81
CA LYS A 341 -12.22 -4.19 22.84
C LYS A 341 -11.12 -5.01 22.20
N PRO A 342 -10.74 -6.17 22.78
CA PRO A 342 -9.78 -7.09 22.18
C PRO A 342 -10.17 -7.49 20.75
N PHE A 343 -9.23 -7.33 19.85
CA PHE A 343 -9.34 -7.65 18.44
C PHE A 343 -8.37 -8.77 18.08
N TYR A 344 -8.84 -9.72 17.27
CA TYR A 344 -8.04 -10.80 16.73
C TYR A 344 -8.05 -10.74 15.20
N PHE A 345 -6.88 -10.57 14.59
CA PHE A 345 -6.73 -10.61 13.13
C PHE A 345 -6.94 -12.06 12.66
N ARG A 346 -7.98 -12.30 11.87
CA ARG A 346 -8.21 -13.56 11.15
C ARG A 346 -8.27 -13.22 9.68
N GLY A 347 -7.14 -13.38 9.01
CA GLY A 347 -6.96 -12.72 7.73
C GLY A 347 -6.03 -13.43 6.80
N VAL A 348 -5.73 -12.75 5.71
CA VAL A 348 -4.89 -13.26 4.63
C VAL A 348 -3.81 -12.23 4.35
N ASN A 349 -2.71 -12.66 3.75
CA ASN A 349 -1.88 -11.76 2.96
C ASN A 349 -2.44 -11.71 1.54
N LYS A 350 -2.19 -10.64 0.79
CA LYS A 350 -2.64 -10.50 -0.61
C LYS A 350 -1.47 -10.10 -1.51
N HIS A 351 -1.75 -9.95 -2.79
CA HIS A 351 -0.93 -9.20 -3.75
C HIS A 351 -1.86 -8.52 -4.76
N GLU A 352 -1.48 -7.35 -5.26
CA GLU A 352 -2.00 -6.84 -6.54
C GLU A 352 -1.41 -7.69 -7.68
N ASP A 353 -2.05 -8.81 -7.99
CA ASP A 353 -1.64 -9.74 -9.04
C ASP A 353 -2.83 -10.44 -9.69
N ALA A 354 -2.82 -10.46 -11.02
CA ALA A 354 -3.82 -11.12 -11.85
C ALA A 354 -3.25 -11.53 -13.21
N ASP A 355 -3.94 -12.46 -13.87
CA ASP A 355 -3.62 -12.85 -15.24
C ASP A 355 -3.70 -11.67 -16.21
N ILE A 356 -2.76 -11.66 -17.16
CA ILE A 356 -2.56 -10.66 -18.24
C ILE A 356 -2.17 -9.26 -17.73
N ARG A 357 -2.96 -8.66 -16.84
CA ARG A 357 -2.75 -7.28 -16.36
C ARG A 357 -1.63 -7.13 -15.33
N GLY A 358 -1.10 -8.24 -14.80
CA GLY A 358 -0.08 -8.23 -13.76
C GLY A 358 -0.57 -7.48 -12.51
N LYS A 359 0.06 -6.35 -12.19
CA LYS A 359 -0.31 -5.45 -11.09
C LYS A 359 -1.43 -4.46 -11.42
N GLY A 360 -1.94 -4.47 -12.66
CA GLY A 360 -2.99 -3.55 -13.12
C GLY A 360 -4.27 -3.64 -12.29
N PHE A 361 -4.76 -2.49 -11.83
CA PHE A 361 -6.02 -2.36 -11.11
C PHE A 361 -7.23 -2.84 -11.95
N ASP A 362 -8.20 -3.51 -11.32
CA ASP A 362 -9.40 -4.06 -11.97
C ASP A 362 -10.59 -4.16 -11.00
N TRP A 363 -11.67 -3.41 -11.28
CA TRP A 363 -12.89 -3.40 -10.45
C TRP A 363 -13.55 -4.79 -10.30
N PRO A 364 -13.75 -5.59 -11.38
CA PRO A 364 -14.31 -6.93 -11.24
C PRO A 364 -13.54 -7.84 -10.27
N LEU A 365 -12.20 -7.89 -10.39
CA LEU A 365 -11.36 -8.68 -9.49
C LEU A 365 -11.34 -8.12 -8.09
N LEU A 366 -11.30 -6.80 -7.93
CA LEU A 366 -11.36 -6.17 -6.62
C LEU A 366 -12.64 -6.58 -5.87
N VAL A 367 -13.81 -6.43 -6.50
CA VAL A 367 -15.09 -6.81 -5.90
C VAL A 367 -15.16 -8.32 -5.64
N LYS A 368 -14.64 -9.15 -6.56
CA LYS A 368 -14.54 -10.60 -6.35
C LYS A 368 -13.69 -10.94 -5.12
N ASP A 369 -12.56 -10.27 -4.95
CA ASP A 369 -11.66 -10.48 -3.82
C ASP A 369 -12.33 -10.13 -2.50
N PHE A 370 -13.03 -9.00 -2.40
CA PHE A 370 -13.78 -8.63 -1.20
C PHE A 370 -14.95 -9.58 -0.91
N ASN A 371 -15.64 -10.06 -1.95
CA ASN A 371 -16.67 -11.09 -1.78
C ASN A 371 -16.09 -12.39 -1.21
N LEU A 372 -14.89 -12.79 -1.65
CA LEU A 372 -14.20 -13.97 -1.12
C LEU A 372 -13.67 -13.74 0.31
N LEU A 373 -13.13 -12.56 0.63
CA LEU A 373 -12.73 -12.21 2.00
C LEU A 373 -13.90 -12.36 2.97
N ARG A 374 -15.07 -11.81 2.61
CA ARG A 374 -16.28 -11.93 3.42
C ARG A 374 -16.82 -13.36 3.47
N TRP A 375 -16.80 -14.09 2.34
CA TRP A 375 -17.17 -15.51 2.31
C TRP A 375 -16.31 -16.36 3.25
N LEU A 376 -15.00 -16.09 3.26
CA LEU A 376 -14.01 -16.74 4.11
C LEU A 376 -14.22 -16.40 5.59
N GLY A 377 -14.87 -15.28 5.91
CA GLY A 377 -14.96 -14.76 7.28
C GLY A 377 -13.70 -14.02 7.73
N ALA A 378 -12.83 -13.65 6.77
CA ALA A 378 -11.65 -12.85 7.02
C ALA A 378 -12.05 -11.42 7.40
N ASN A 379 -11.48 -10.89 8.48
CA ASN A 379 -11.71 -9.53 8.94
C ASN A 379 -10.50 -8.61 8.71
N ALA A 380 -9.41 -9.15 8.17
CA ALA A 380 -8.15 -8.45 8.01
C ALA A 380 -7.37 -8.89 6.77
N PHE A 381 -6.52 -8.02 6.24
CA PHE A 381 -5.37 -8.42 5.43
C PHE A 381 -4.19 -7.46 5.57
N ARG A 382 -3.02 -7.89 5.10
CA ARG A 382 -1.81 -7.05 4.95
C ARG A 382 -1.57 -6.70 3.49
N THR A 383 -1.16 -5.45 3.20
CA THR A 383 -0.83 -4.98 1.84
C THR A 383 0.56 -5.46 1.39
N SER A 384 0.77 -6.78 1.40
CA SER A 384 2.04 -7.41 1.03
C SER A 384 2.41 -7.13 -0.44
N HIS A 385 3.56 -6.55 -0.77
CA HIS A 385 4.57 -5.94 0.10
C HIS A 385 4.81 -4.50 -0.38
N TYR A 386 3.72 -3.75 -0.50
CA TYR A 386 3.67 -2.40 -1.02
C TYR A 386 2.25 -1.83 -0.84
N PRO A 387 2.11 -0.50 -0.74
CA PRO A 387 0.79 0.12 -0.62
C PRO A 387 -0.08 -0.25 -1.82
N TYR A 388 -1.31 -0.69 -1.60
CA TYR A 388 -2.23 -1.03 -2.71
C TYR A 388 -2.91 0.22 -3.28
N ALA A 389 -3.70 0.04 -4.35
CA ALA A 389 -4.53 1.11 -4.92
C ALA A 389 -5.46 1.71 -3.87
N GLU A 390 -5.65 3.02 -3.90
CA GLU A 390 -6.43 3.77 -2.91
C GLU A 390 -7.88 3.26 -2.82
N GLU A 391 -8.45 2.81 -3.93
CA GLU A 391 -9.77 2.21 -4.02
C GLU A 391 -9.90 0.92 -3.19
N VAL A 392 -8.81 0.19 -2.99
CA VAL A 392 -8.78 -1.00 -2.11
C VAL A 392 -9.04 -0.58 -0.67
N LEU A 393 -8.36 0.46 -0.19
CA LEU A 393 -8.55 0.97 1.18
C LEU A 393 -9.94 1.59 1.36
N GLN A 394 -10.47 2.27 0.33
CA GLN A 394 -11.85 2.75 0.33
C GLN A 394 -12.88 1.61 0.47
N LEU A 395 -12.63 0.45 -0.14
CA LEU A 395 -13.47 -0.72 0.08
C LEU A 395 -13.25 -1.33 1.48
N CYS A 396 -12.03 -1.36 1.99
CA CYS A 396 -11.75 -1.80 3.36
C CYS A 396 -12.55 -1.00 4.39
N ASP A 397 -12.57 0.33 4.25
CA ASP A 397 -13.35 1.22 5.11
C ASP A 397 -14.83 0.87 5.09
N ARG A 398 -15.40 0.64 3.89
CA ARG A 398 -16.83 0.35 3.69
C ARG A 398 -17.24 -1.06 4.09
N TYR A 399 -16.32 -2.02 4.04
CA TYR A 399 -16.60 -3.41 4.39
C TYR A 399 -16.18 -3.80 5.80
N GLY A 400 -15.44 -2.93 6.51
CA GLY A 400 -14.95 -3.22 7.85
C GLY A 400 -13.75 -4.17 7.85
N ILE A 401 -12.99 -4.24 6.77
CA ILE A 401 -11.82 -5.12 6.70
C ILE A 401 -10.61 -4.34 7.18
N VAL A 402 -10.00 -4.74 8.30
CA VAL A 402 -8.83 -4.01 8.82
C VAL A 402 -7.58 -4.30 7.98
N VAL A 403 -6.69 -3.33 7.93
CA VAL A 403 -5.48 -3.38 7.09
C VAL A 403 -4.25 -3.12 7.95
N ILE A 404 -3.26 -4.00 7.80
CA ILE A 404 -1.87 -3.70 8.13
C ILE A 404 -1.26 -3.14 6.84
N ASP A 405 -1.00 -1.83 6.84
CA ASP A 405 -0.57 -1.14 5.62
C ASP A 405 0.96 -1.08 5.53
N GLU A 406 1.52 -1.68 4.49
CA GLU A 406 2.93 -2.05 4.38
C GLU A 406 3.65 -1.27 3.28
N SER A 407 4.80 -0.70 3.65
CA SER A 407 5.70 -0.04 2.72
C SER A 407 6.36 -1.04 1.75
N PRO A 408 6.96 -0.60 0.64
CA PRO A 408 7.72 -1.46 -0.27
C PRO A 408 9.10 -1.92 0.27
N GLY A 409 9.31 -1.84 1.58
CA GLY A 409 10.51 -2.26 2.31
C GLY A 409 10.75 -3.77 2.37
N VAL A 410 10.78 -4.46 1.24
CA VAL A 410 10.92 -5.92 1.14
C VAL A 410 12.17 -6.35 0.38
N GLY A 411 12.82 -7.43 0.82
CA GLY A 411 14.06 -7.91 0.18
C GLY A 411 15.31 -7.12 0.57
N ILE A 412 15.26 -6.39 1.69
CA ILE A 412 16.40 -5.66 2.27
C ILE A 412 17.38 -6.67 2.89
N ALA A 413 18.15 -7.34 2.04
CA ALA A 413 19.00 -8.47 2.41
C ALA A 413 20.50 -8.16 2.46
N LEU A 414 20.93 -7.08 1.79
CA LEU A 414 22.34 -6.70 1.65
C LEU A 414 22.69 -5.54 2.59
N VAL A 415 23.94 -5.49 3.07
CA VAL A 415 24.41 -4.43 3.99
C VAL A 415 24.29 -3.05 3.34
N GLU A 416 24.52 -2.96 2.03
CA GLU A 416 24.43 -1.74 1.23
C GLU A 416 23.01 -1.15 1.23
N SER A 417 21.98 -1.98 1.35
CA SER A 417 20.58 -1.56 1.42
C SER A 417 20.20 -0.95 2.78
N PHE A 418 21.09 -1.00 3.77
CA PHE A 418 20.96 -0.30 5.06
C PHE A 418 21.79 1.00 5.12
N SER A 419 22.23 1.52 3.98
CA SER A 419 22.95 2.80 3.90
C SER A 419 22.07 3.99 4.30
N ASN A 420 22.68 5.14 4.63
CA ASN A 420 21.96 6.38 4.91
C ASN A 420 21.12 6.86 3.71
N VAL A 421 21.56 6.58 2.48
CA VAL A 421 20.81 6.91 1.25
C VAL A 421 19.52 6.09 1.21
N SER A 422 19.62 4.77 1.42
CA SER A 422 18.46 3.88 1.47
C SER A 422 17.54 4.17 2.67
N LEU A 423 18.10 4.64 3.79
CA LEU A 423 17.30 5.06 4.95
C LEU A 423 16.52 6.33 4.64
N GLN A 424 17.17 7.36 4.10
CA GLN A 424 16.53 8.61 3.73
C GLN A 424 15.38 8.39 2.76
N HIS A 425 15.61 7.60 1.71
CA HIS A 425 14.57 7.27 0.75
C HIS A 425 13.40 6.49 1.40
N HIS A 426 13.67 5.60 2.36
CA HIS A 426 12.60 4.90 3.08
C HIS A 426 11.79 5.83 3.98
N LEU A 427 12.40 6.84 4.59
CA LEU A 427 11.67 7.86 5.34
C LEU A 427 10.70 8.61 4.42
N GLU A 428 11.15 9.05 3.24
CA GLU A 428 10.31 9.71 2.23
C GLU A 428 9.13 8.83 1.79
N VAL A 429 9.38 7.55 1.50
CA VAL A 429 8.31 6.59 1.14
C VAL A 429 7.30 6.41 2.29
N MET A 430 7.74 6.41 3.55
CA MET A 430 6.82 6.36 4.69
C MET A 430 6.01 7.65 4.84
N GLU A 431 6.61 8.82 4.59
CA GLU A 431 5.89 10.10 4.53
C GLU A 431 4.81 10.07 3.44
N GLU A 432 5.12 9.58 2.24
CA GLU A 432 4.18 9.50 1.12
C GLU A 432 3.01 8.55 1.43
N MET A 433 3.31 7.35 1.95
CA MET A 433 2.32 6.34 2.29
C MET A 433 1.36 6.84 3.39
N ILE A 434 1.90 7.39 4.49
CA ILE A 434 1.07 7.92 5.57
C ILE A 434 0.27 9.14 5.09
N ARG A 435 0.88 10.05 4.33
CA ARG A 435 0.17 11.21 3.76
C ARG A 435 -1.04 10.77 2.94
N ARG A 436 -0.91 9.70 2.16
CA ARG A 436 -1.99 9.13 1.34
C ARG A 436 -3.07 8.48 2.21
N ASP A 437 -2.68 7.70 3.21
CA ASP A 437 -3.57 6.70 3.83
C ASP A 437 -4.02 7.02 5.26
N LYS A 438 -3.50 8.09 5.89
CA LYS A 438 -3.75 8.50 7.29
C LYS A 438 -5.22 8.54 7.71
N ASN A 439 -6.14 8.83 6.78
CA ASN A 439 -7.56 9.01 7.08
C ASN A 439 -8.41 7.74 6.97
N HIS A 440 -7.84 6.62 6.51
CA HIS A 440 -8.59 5.37 6.39
C HIS A 440 -8.82 4.73 7.78
N PRO A 441 -10.07 4.60 8.27
CA PRO A 441 -10.35 3.89 9.53
C PRO A 441 -9.93 2.43 9.47
N ALA A 442 -9.96 1.80 8.29
CA ALA A 442 -9.54 0.42 8.10
C ALA A 442 -8.05 0.19 8.33
N VAL A 443 -7.19 1.17 8.06
CA VAL A 443 -5.76 1.06 8.40
C VAL A 443 -5.65 1.14 9.92
N VAL A 444 -5.10 0.09 10.53
CA VAL A 444 -4.96 -0.02 11.99
C VAL A 444 -3.51 -0.16 12.45
N MET A 445 -2.57 -0.41 11.54
CA MET A 445 -1.15 -0.56 11.87
C MET A 445 -0.29 -0.32 10.63
N TRP A 446 0.85 0.34 10.80
CA TRP A 446 1.84 0.56 9.74
C TRP A 446 2.93 -0.52 9.80
N SER A 447 3.21 -1.19 8.68
CA SER A 447 4.35 -2.10 8.53
C SER A 447 5.44 -1.43 7.69
N VAL A 448 6.62 -1.23 8.28
CA VAL A 448 7.71 -0.49 7.61
C VAL A 448 8.60 -1.39 6.76
N ALA A 449 8.50 -2.72 6.85
CA ALA A 449 9.30 -3.64 6.05
C ALA A 449 8.79 -5.08 6.15
N ASN A 450 9.19 -5.91 5.20
CA ASN A 450 8.99 -7.36 5.23
C ASN A 450 10.30 -8.13 5.04
N GLU A 451 10.57 -9.03 5.99
CA GLU A 451 11.73 -9.92 6.02
C GLU A 451 13.06 -9.22 5.70
N PRO A 452 13.37 -8.06 6.31
CA PRO A 452 14.69 -7.49 6.20
C PRO A 452 15.70 -8.42 6.90
N ALA A 453 16.98 -8.34 6.53
CA ALA A 453 18.05 -8.96 7.28
C ALA A 453 18.29 -8.24 8.62
N SER A 454 17.31 -8.30 9.53
CA SER A 454 17.24 -7.56 10.80
C SER A 454 18.31 -7.97 11.80
N PHE A 455 19.01 -9.09 11.57
CA PHE A 455 20.17 -9.52 12.33
C PHE A 455 21.46 -8.76 11.99
N LEU A 456 21.49 -8.01 10.89
CA LEU A 456 22.67 -7.23 10.51
C LEU A 456 22.80 -6.01 11.43
N LYS A 457 24.01 -5.75 11.94
CA LYS A 457 24.31 -4.61 12.83
C LYS A 457 23.69 -3.26 12.40
N PRO A 458 23.75 -2.81 11.12
CA PRO A 458 23.13 -1.54 10.73
C PRO A 458 21.60 -1.53 10.82
N ALA A 459 20.94 -2.70 10.75
CA ALA A 459 19.49 -2.81 10.78
C ALA A 459 18.87 -2.25 12.08
N GLY A 460 19.54 -2.42 13.23
CA GLY A 460 19.03 -1.91 14.50
C GLY A 460 18.86 -0.38 14.49
N TYR A 461 19.88 0.37 14.03
CA TYR A 461 19.78 1.83 13.90
C TYR A 461 18.79 2.24 12.80
N TYR A 462 18.80 1.53 11.68
CA TYR A 462 17.90 1.78 10.56
C TYR A 462 16.43 1.71 11.00
N PHE A 463 16.02 0.60 11.62
CA PHE A 463 14.63 0.40 12.05
C PHE A 463 14.26 1.23 13.28
N LYS A 464 15.20 1.52 14.19
CA LYS A 464 14.96 2.49 15.27
C LYS A 464 14.52 3.84 14.69
N THR A 465 15.26 4.34 13.70
CA THR A 465 15.00 5.64 13.09
C THR A 465 13.70 5.63 12.29
N LEU A 466 13.49 4.61 11.46
CA LEU A 466 12.32 4.48 10.61
C LEU A 466 11.02 4.35 11.42
N ILE A 467 11.01 3.52 12.46
CA ILE A 467 9.83 3.32 13.31
C ILE A 467 9.53 4.59 14.13
N ALA A 468 10.57 5.25 14.67
CA ALA A 468 10.37 6.50 15.40
C ALA A 468 9.81 7.61 14.50
N HIS A 469 10.30 7.71 13.26
CA HIS A 469 9.80 8.66 12.28
C HIS A 469 8.34 8.37 11.90
N THR A 470 8.01 7.11 11.63
CA THR A 470 6.62 6.66 11.34
C THR A 470 5.65 7.07 12.46
N LYS A 471 6.03 6.86 13.72
CA LYS A 471 5.23 7.27 14.89
C LYS A 471 5.09 8.78 15.04
N ALA A 472 6.09 9.55 14.60
CA ALA A 472 6.05 11.01 14.62
C ALA A 472 5.08 11.56 13.55
N LEU A 473 4.97 10.87 12.41
CA LEU A 473 4.02 11.22 11.34
C LEU A 473 2.57 10.87 11.71
N ASP A 474 2.35 9.70 12.29
CA ASP A 474 1.02 9.25 12.73
C ASP A 474 1.08 8.63 14.13
N PRO A 475 0.73 9.39 15.19
CA PRO A 475 0.67 8.87 16.55
C PRO A 475 -0.61 8.05 16.84
N SER A 476 -1.57 7.99 15.90
CA SER A 476 -2.87 7.34 16.13
C SER A 476 -2.87 5.82 15.93
N ARG A 477 -1.76 5.25 15.44
CA ARG A 477 -1.65 3.82 15.10
C ARG A 477 -0.31 3.22 15.54
N PRO A 478 -0.27 1.94 15.92
CA PRO A 478 0.96 1.22 16.15
C PRO A 478 1.79 1.03 14.88
N VAL A 479 3.09 0.76 15.07
CA VAL A 479 4.06 0.51 14.02
C VAL A 479 4.76 -0.84 14.22
N THR A 480 4.93 -1.58 13.13
CA THR A 480 5.63 -2.88 13.10
C THR A 480 6.56 -2.98 11.88
N PHE A 481 7.32 -4.08 11.81
CA PHE A 481 7.80 -4.66 10.57
C PHE A 481 7.67 -6.18 10.69
N VAL A 482 7.63 -6.87 9.56
CA VAL A 482 7.47 -8.32 9.53
C VAL A 482 8.84 -9.01 9.49
N THR A 483 9.10 -9.91 10.44
CA THR A 483 10.40 -10.57 10.60
C THR A 483 10.33 -12.08 10.32
N ASN A 484 11.41 -12.62 9.76
CA ASN A 484 11.71 -14.05 9.70
C ASN A 484 13.03 -14.39 10.43
N THR A 485 13.59 -13.43 11.19
CA THR A 485 14.83 -13.59 11.94
C THR A 485 14.58 -14.32 13.26
N ASN A 486 15.60 -15.01 13.79
CA ASN A 486 15.53 -15.59 15.13
C ASN A 486 15.40 -14.49 16.21
N TYR A 487 14.55 -14.73 17.23
CA TYR A 487 14.28 -13.79 18.32
C TYR A 487 15.53 -13.22 19.01
N GLU A 488 16.63 -13.97 19.15
CA GLU A 488 17.85 -13.47 19.82
C GLU A 488 18.66 -12.53 18.94
N ALA A 489 18.54 -12.69 17.63
CA ALA A 489 19.35 -11.98 16.65
C ALA A 489 18.66 -10.73 16.10
N ASP A 490 17.36 -10.60 16.27
CA ASP A 490 16.60 -9.50 15.66
C ASP A 490 16.89 -8.15 16.34
N LEU A 491 17.60 -7.28 15.63
CA LEU A 491 17.96 -5.95 16.13
C LEU A 491 16.88 -4.90 15.90
N GLY A 492 15.84 -5.19 15.12
CA GLY A 492 14.70 -4.29 14.87
C GLY A 492 13.53 -4.51 15.85
N ALA A 493 13.35 -5.74 16.32
CA ALA A 493 12.27 -6.15 17.22
C ALA A 493 12.09 -5.33 18.50
N PRO A 494 13.14 -4.77 19.14
CA PRO A 494 12.96 -3.90 20.30
C PRO A 494 12.06 -2.67 20.03
N TYR A 495 11.95 -2.23 18.77
CA TYR A 495 11.32 -0.93 18.42
C TYR A 495 9.85 -1.02 17.99
N VAL A 496 9.36 -2.21 17.59
CA VAL A 496 7.97 -2.39 17.14
C VAL A 496 6.98 -2.35 18.29
N ASP A 497 5.72 -2.01 18.03
CA ASP A 497 4.63 -2.10 19.02
C ASP A 497 4.01 -3.50 19.06
N VAL A 498 3.93 -4.16 17.89
CA VAL A 498 3.41 -5.52 17.72
C VAL A 498 4.45 -6.32 16.94
N ILE A 499 4.75 -7.53 17.37
CA ILE A 499 5.70 -8.40 16.67
C ILE A 499 4.96 -9.20 15.59
N CYS A 500 5.41 -9.12 14.34
CA CYS A 500 4.86 -9.91 13.23
C CYS A 500 5.91 -10.92 12.78
N VAL A 501 5.63 -12.21 12.95
CA VAL A 501 6.59 -13.29 12.65
C VAL A 501 6.10 -14.14 11.48
N ASN A 502 6.99 -14.34 10.51
CA ASN A 502 6.83 -15.30 9.43
C ASN A 502 7.52 -16.61 9.80
N SER A 503 6.81 -17.73 9.67
CA SER A 503 7.41 -19.05 9.84
C SER A 503 6.73 -20.09 8.96
N TYR A 504 7.55 -20.98 8.41
CA TYR A 504 7.17 -21.96 7.38
C TYR A 504 7.71 -23.35 7.75
N TYR A 505 7.39 -23.81 8.95
CA TYR A 505 7.77 -25.13 9.46
C TYR A 505 7.19 -26.22 8.57
N SER A 506 7.95 -27.30 8.39
CA SER A 506 7.74 -28.40 7.42
C SER A 506 7.85 -28.02 5.93
N TRP A 507 7.90 -26.73 5.59
CA TRP A 507 7.92 -26.26 4.20
C TRP A 507 9.31 -25.82 3.74
N TYR A 508 9.91 -24.80 4.38
CA TYR A 508 11.25 -24.31 4.01
C TYR A 508 12.38 -25.04 4.73
N HIS A 509 12.05 -25.78 5.78
CA HIS A 509 12.96 -26.64 6.54
C HIS A 509 12.16 -27.87 7.01
N ASP A 510 12.85 -28.95 7.38
CA ASP A 510 12.21 -30.20 7.82
C ASP A 510 11.15 -30.68 6.82
N TYR A 511 11.53 -30.74 5.53
CA TYR A 511 10.62 -30.97 4.41
C TYR A 511 9.69 -32.16 4.63
N GLY A 512 8.38 -31.91 4.66
CA GLY A 512 7.37 -32.96 4.82
C GLY A 512 7.00 -33.32 6.26
N HIS A 513 7.77 -32.87 7.26
CA HIS A 513 7.60 -33.24 8.66
C HIS A 513 6.55 -32.38 9.38
N MET A 514 5.26 -32.64 9.16
CA MET A 514 4.19 -31.86 9.81
C MET A 514 4.14 -32.06 11.34
N GLU A 515 4.67 -33.16 11.85
CA GLU A 515 4.71 -33.50 13.28
C GLU A 515 5.56 -32.52 14.10
N VAL A 516 6.52 -31.83 13.50
CA VAL A 516 7.38 -30.88 14.22
C VAL A 516 6.76 -29.49 14.39
N ILE A 517 5.74 -29.15 13.58
CA ILE A 517 5.15 -27.81 13.51
C ILE A 517 4.69 -27.33 14.88
N GLN A 518 3.96 -28.17 15.62
CA GLN A 518 3.37 -27.73 16.89
C GLN A 518 4.45 -27.35 17.91
N LEU A 519 5.50 -28.17 18.03
CA LEU A 519 6.59 -27.94 18.97
C LEU A 519 7.41 -26.70 18.59
N GLN A 520 7.81 -26.60 17.32
CA GLN A 520 8.63 -25.49 16.83
C GLN A 520 7.88 -24.16 16.95
N LEU A 521 6.59 -24.14 16.59
CA LEU A 521 5.76 -22.94 16.66
C LEU A 521 5.46 -22.51 18.10
N ALA A 522 5.17 -23.45 19.00
CA ALA A 522 4.99 -23.14 20.42
C ALA A 522 6.27 -22.54 21.02
N THR A 523 7.43 -23.14 20.71
CA THR A 523 8.75 -22.66 21.15
C THR A 523 9.04 -21.27 20.60
N GLN A 524 8.72 -21.00 19.32
CA GLN A 524 8.87 -19.68 18.73
C GLN A 524 8.09 -18.64 19.53
N PHE A 525 6.79 -18.87 19.76
CA PHE A 525 5.96 -17.92 20.48
C PHE A 525 6.44 -17.68 21.92
N GLU A 526 6.85 -18.74 22.62
CA GLU A 526 7.35 -18.62 23.99
C GLU A 526 8.64 -17.80 24.07
N ASN A 527 9.57 -18.03 23.15
CA ASN A 527 10.84 -17.31 23.11
C ASN A 527 10.66 -15.83 22.78
N TRP A 528 9.88 -15.53 21.75
CA TRP A 528 9.58 -14.14 21.37
C TRP A 528 8.87 -13.39 22.49
N TYR A 529 7.84 -13.99 23.09
CA TYR A 529 7.10 -13.33 24.16
C TYR A 529 7.96 -13.13 25.41
N LYS A 530 8.77 -14.13 25.79
CA LYS A 530 9.70 -14.03 26.92
C LYS A 530 10.73 -12.91 26.73
N ALA A 531 11.24 -12.74 25.52
CA ALA A 531 12.26 -11.75 25.21
C ALA A 531 11.71 -10.32 25.16
N TYR A 532 10.49 -10.12 24.64
CA TYR A 532 10.01 -8.78 24.29
C TYR A 532 8.72 -8.32 24.96
N GLN A 533 7.90 -9.23 25.52
CA GLN A 533 6.64 -8.90 26.23
C GLN A 533 5.69 -8.00 25.40
N LYS A 534 5.51 -8.35 24.12
CA LYS A 534 4.64 -7.65 23.17
C LYS A 534 3.66 -8.63 22.51
N PRO A 535 2.48 -8.17 22.08
CA PRO A 535 1.55 -9.01 21.34
C PRO A 535 2.14 -9.40 19.99
N MET A 536 1.71 -10.57 19.51
CA MET A 536 2.26 -11.20 18.30
C MET A 536 1.20 -11.49 17.25
N ILE A 537 1.56 -11.35 15.99
CA ILE A 537 0.79 -11.81 14.84
C ILE A 537 1.64 -12.85 14.09
N GLN A 538 1.06 -14.02 13.82
CA GLN A 538 1.61 -14.92 12.81
C GLN A 538 1.29 -14.31 11.44
N SER A 539 2.23 -13.56 10.88
CA SER A 539 1.99 -12.73 9.70
C SER A 539 2.08 -13.51 8.40
N GLU A 540 2.80 -14.64 8.37
CA GLU A 540 2.80 -15.56 7.24
C GLU A 540 2.99 -17.01 7.70
N TYR A 541 2.23 -17.91 7.11
CA TYR A 541 2.41 -19.36 7.18
C TYR A 541 1.66 -20.01 6.01
N GLY A 542 2.09 -21.19 5.57
CA GLY A 542 1.43 -21.89 4.46
C GLY A 542 2.34 -22.89 3.77
N ALA A 543 1.81 -23.59 2.77
CA ALA A 543 2.53 -24.49 1.87
C ALA A 543 2.10 -24.21 0.43
N ASP A 544 3.02 -24.36 -0.53
CA ASP A 544 2.62 -24.34 -1.93
C ASP A 544 1.72 -25.56 -2.18
N ALA A 545 0.65 -25.35 -2.95
CA ALA A 545 -0.32 -26.37 -3.31
C ALA A 545 -0.69 -26.20 -4.78
N ILE A 546 -0.50 -27.26 -5.57
CA ILE A 546 -0.89 -27.26 -6.98
C ILE A 546 -2.33 -27.76 -7.03
N GLU A 547 -3.23 -26.97 -7.59
CA GLU A 547 -4.64 -27.36 -7.75
C GLU A 547 -4.73 -28.71 -8.47
N GLY A 548 -5.49 -29.64 -7.89
CA GLY A 548 -5.70 -30.98 -8.42
C GLY A 548 -4.61 -32.01 -8.10
N PHE A 549 -3.52 -31.63 -7.41
CA PHE A 549 -2.57 -32.59 -6.87
C PHE A 549 -3.11 -33.15 -5.56
N HIS A 550 -3.38 -34.45 -5.53
CA HIS A 550 -3.88 -35.19 -4.38
C HIS A 550 -2.98 -36.37 -4.05
N GLU A 551 -2.75 -36.63 -2.76
CA GLU A 551 -1.93 -37.75 -2.31
C GLU A 551 -2.28 -38.16 -0.87
N ASP A 552 -2.21 -39.47 -0.58
CA ASP A 552 -2.27 -40.03 0.78
C ASP A 552 -1.15 -41.09 0.97
N PRO A 553 -0.29 -40.98 1.98
CA PRO A 553 -0.20 -39.90 2.97
C PRO A 553 0.08 -38.52 2.33
N PRO A 554 -0.27 -37.40 2.99
CA PRO A 554 -0.09 -36.07 2.41
C PRO A 554 1.38 -35.79 2.05
N LEU A 555 1.65 -35.42 0.79
CA LEU A 555 2.97 -35.02 0.31
C LEU A 555 3.01 -33.54 -0.09
N MET A 556 4.18 -32.91 0.02
CA MET A 556 4.38 -31.50 -0.37
C MET A 556 3.79 -31.22 -1.76
N PHE A 557 3.19 -30.03 -1.93
CA PHE A 557 2.41 -29.60 -3.10
C PHE A 557 1.01 -30.20 -3.26
N SER A 558 0.61 -31.24 -2.51
CA SER A 558 -0.77 -31.72 -2.53
C SER A 558 -1.71 -30.82 -1.73
N GLU A 559 -2.99 -30.80 -2.11
CA GLU A 559 -4.01 -30.07 -1.35
C GLU A 559 -4.19 -30.62 0.08
N GLU A 560 -4.02 -31.93 0.26
CA GLU A 560 -4.04 -32.58 1.58
C GLU A 560 -2.89 -32.12 2.46
N TYR A 561 -1.70 -31.88 1.91
CA TYR A 561 -0.55 -31.37 2.66
C TYR A 561 -0.76 -29.93 3.11
N GLN A 562 -1.30 -29.07 2.24
CA GLN A 562 -1.70 -27.71 2.62
C GLN A 562 -2.69 -27.75 3.79
N LYS A 563 -3.73 -28.59 3.72
CA LYS A 563 -4.69 -28.77 4.82
C LYS A 563 -4.04 -29.31 6.09
N GLY A 564 -3.16 -30.31 5.96
CA GLY A 564 -2.44 -30.93 7.08
C GLY A 564 -1.60 -29.90 7.84
N LEU A 565 -0.77 -29.15 7.11
CA LEU A 565 0.08 -28.10 7.66
C LEU A 565 -0.75 -27.05 8.40
N LEU A 566 -1.82 -26.54 7.76
CA LEU A 566 -2.67 -25.52 8.38
C LEU A 566 -3.30 -25.99 9.68
N LYS A 567 -3.78 -27.24 9.74
CA LYS A 567 -4.32 -27.81 10.97
C LYS A 567 -3.30 -27.80 12.10
N GLN A 568 -2.03 -28.13 11.83
CA GLN A 568 -0.99 -28.14 12.86
C GLN A 568 -0.70 -26.73 13.39
N TYR A 569 -0.62 -25.73 12.51
CA TYR A 569 -0.48 -24.32 12.91
C TYR A 569 -1.67 -23.87 13.78
N HIS A 570 -2.89 -24.20 13.36
CA HIS A 570 -4.13 -23.81 14.04
C HIS A 570 -4.22 -24.33 15.47
N VAL A 571 -3.67 -25.52 15.76
CA VAL A 571 -3.62 -26.07 17.13
C VAL A 571 -2.85 -25.16 18.08
N VAL A 572 -1.66 -24.71 17.68
CA VAL A 572 -0.84 -23.83 18.54
C VAL A 572 -1.42 -22.42 18.59
N LEU A 573 -1.92 -21.91 17.46
CA LEU A 573 -2.60 -20.61 17.44
C LEU A 573 -3.80 -20.60 18.39
N ASP A 574 -4.57 -21.69 18.48
CA ASP A 574 -5.68 -21.80 19.43
C ASP A 574 -5.25 -21.79 20.90
N GLN A 575 -4.04 -22.26 21.21
CA GLN A 575 -3.47 -22.17 22.55
C GLN A 575 -3.09 -20.72 22.86
N LYS A 576 -2.27 -20.09 22.00
CA LYS A 576 -1.66 -18.77 22.30
C LYS A 576 -2.57 -17.57 22.01
N ARG A 577 -3.66 -17.74 21.22
CA ARG A 577 -4.60 -16.63 20.90
C ARG A 577 -5.38 -16.08 22.09
N LYS A 578 -5.40 -16.80 23.20
CA LYS A 578 -6.03 -16.37 24.45
C LYS A 578 -5.05 -15.69 25.41
N GLU A 579 -3.76 -15.65 25.04
CA GLU A 579 -2.69 -15.11 25.84
C GLU A 579 -2.19 -13.81 25.19
N TYR A 580 -1.35 -13.92 24.16
CA TYR A 580 -0.64 -12.78 23.56
C TYR A 580 -0.53 -12.83 22.03
N VAL A 581 -1.00 -13.92 21.39
CA VAL A 581 -1.12 -13.94 19.93
C VAL A 581 -2.42 -13.26 19.55
N VAL A 582 -2.32 -12.12 18.87
CA VAL A 582 -3.45 -11.27 18.50
C VAL A 582 -3.85 -11.43 17.03
N GLY A 583 -3.18 -12.30 16.26
CA GLY A 583 -3.54 -12.50 14.87
C GLY A 583 -2.91 -13.69 14.16
N GLU A 584 -3.60 -14.14 13.10
CA GLU A 584 -3.13 -15.11 12.13
C GLU A 584 -3.47 -14.65 10.70
N LEU A 585 -2.45 -14.57 9.84
CA LEU A 585 -2.56 -14.17 8.44
C LEU A 585 -1.97 -15.27 7.55
N ILE A 586 -2.84 -16.00 6.85
CA ILE A 586 -2.40 -17.05 5.92
C ILE A 586 -1.60 -16.44 4.77
N TRP A 587 -0.49 -17.09 4.37
CA TRP A 587 0.17 -16.83 3.10
C TRP A 587 -0.28 -17.87 2.06
N ASN A 588 -1.02 -17.51 1.01
CA ASN A 588 -1.54 -16.20 0.62
C ASN A 588 -3.04 -16.32 0.30
N PHE A 589 -3.73 -15.20 0.07
CA PHE A 589 -5.08 -15.20 -0.47
C PHE A 589 -5.15 -15.99 -1.78
N ALA A 590 -4.36 -15.63 -2.79
CA ALA A 590 -4.36 -16.30 -4.08
C ALA A 590 -2.95 -16.61 -4.56
N ASP A 591 -2.82 -17.58 -5.46
CA ASP A 591 -1.57 -17.77 -6.23
C ASP A 591 -1.23 -16.50 -7.00
N PHE A 592 0.07 -16.20 -7.15
CA PHE A 592 0.54 -14.98 -7.80
C PHE A 592 1.90 -15.20 -8.49
N MET A 593 2.29 -14.31 -9.40
CA MET A 593 3.50 -14.49 -10.22
C MET A 593 4.80 -14.10 -9.51
N THR A 594 5.87 -14.83 -9.82
CA THR A 594 7.23 -14.60 -9.30
C THR A 594 8.25 -14.58 -10.44
N ASN A 595 9.49 -14.19 -10.13
CA ASN A 595 10.61 -14.51 -11.00
C ASN A 595 10.76 -16.03 -11.17
N GLN A 596 11.30 -16.44 -12.33
CA GLN A 596 11.51 -17.85 -12.63
C GLN A 596 12.59 -18.44 -11.73
N SER A 597 12.30 -19.57 -11.09
CA SER A 597 13.28 -20.38 -10.36
C SER A 597 12.78 -21.83 -10.26
N PRO A 598 13.66 -22.81 -10.02
CA PRO A 598 13.24 -24.22 -9.87
C PRO A 598 12.26 -24.45 -8.71
N VAL A 599 12.22 -23.56 -7.73
CA VAL A 599 11.34 -23.64 -6.55
C VAL A 599 10.03 -22.86 -6.72
N ARG A 600 9.73 -22.38 -7.95
CA ARG A 600 8.52 -21.63 -8.28
C ARG A 600 7.85 -22.20 -9.53
N MET A 601 6.75 -22.93 -9.32
CA MET A 601 5.98 -23.53 -10.42
C MET A 601 5.02 -22.51 -11.03
N ILE A 602 5.55 -21.69 -11.95
CA ILE A 602 4.82 -20.55 -12.57
C ILE A 602 4.25 -19.66 -11.46
N GLY A 603 5.15 -19.04 -10.69
CA GLY A 603 4.80 -18.22 -9.55
C GLY A 603 4.81 -18.96 -8.21
N ASN A 604 4.25 -18.30 -7.20
CA ASN A 604 4.05 -18.81 -5.85
C ASN A 604 2.66 -19.44 -5.79
N ARG A 605 2.59 -20.67 -5.25
CA ARG A 605 1.40 -21.53 -5.23
C ARG A 605 0.84 -21.73 -3.82
N LYS A 606 1.24 -20.89 -2.87
CA LYS A 606 0.76 -20.95 -1.48
C LYS A 606 -0.67 -20.43 -1.31
N GLY A 607 -1.26 -19.87 -2.36
CA GLY A 607 -2.63 -19.35 -2.33
C GLY A 607 -3.63 -20.39 -1.85
N ILE A 608 -4.56 -19.99 -0.98
CA ILE A 608 -5.77 -20.78 -0.68
C ILE A 608 -6.80 -20.69 -1.82
N PHE A 609 -6.74 -19.62 -2.61
CA PHE A 609 -7.40 -19.50 -3.90
C PHE A 609 -6.39 -19.66 -5.04
N THR A 610 -6.85 -20.15 -6.18
CA THR A 610 -6.08 -20.06 -7.43
C THR A 610 -5.95 -18.61 -7.86
N ARG A 611 -5.03 -18.33 -8.80
CA ARG A 611 -4.85 -16.97 -9.37
C ARG A 611 -6.15 -16.43 -9.99
N GLN A 612 -7.03 -17.32 -10.44
CA GLN A 612 -8.36 -17.05 -11.01
C GLN A 612 -9.49 -16.99 -9.95
N ARG A 613 -9.15 -16.92 -8.66
CA ARG A 613 -10.08 -16.74 -7.53
C ARG A 613 -11.05 -17.91 -7.35
N GLN A 614 -10.60 -19.14 -7.64
CA GLN A 614 -11.32 -20.37 -7.29
C GLN A 614 -10.73 -21.00 -6.01
N PRO A 615 -11.57 -21.54 -5.11
CA PRO A 615 -11.09 -22.09 -3.84
C PRO A 615 -10.37 -23.43 -4.04
N LYS A 616 -9.16 -23.55 -3.48
CA LYS A 616 -8.56 -24.87 -3.20
C LYS A 616 -9.21 -25.48 -1.96
N SER A 617 -8.96 -26.76 -1.68
CA SER A 617 -9.56 -27.44 -0.52
C SER A 617 -9.25 -26.77 0.83
N ALA A 618 -8.10 -26.11 0.97
CA ALA A 618 -7.72 -25.39 2.18
C ALA A 618 -8.56 -24.12 2.45
N ALA A 619 -9.13 -23.49 1.42
CA ALA A 619 -9.97 -22.30 1.59
C ALA A 619 -11.23 -22.63 2.42
N PHE A 620 -11.82 -23.80 2.23
CA PHE A 620 -12.98 -24.26 2.99
C PHE A 620 -12.63 -24.54 4.46
N LEU A 621 -11.46 -25.14 4.73
CA LEU A 621 -10.96 -25.37 6.09
C LEU A 621 -10.76 -24.04 6.83
N LEU A 622 -10.12 -23.07 6.18
CA LEU A 622 -9.87 -21.77 6.79
C LEU A 622 -11.17 -20.98 7.01
N ARG A 623 -12.14 -21.13 6.10
CA ARG A 623 -13.48 -20.55 6.26
C ARG A 623 -14.18 -21.06 7.52
N GLU A 624 -14.20 -22.37 7.73
CA GLU A 624 -14.79 -22.96 8.94
C GLU A 624 -14.14 -22.41 10.21
N ARG A 625 -12.81 -22.31 10.21
CA ARG A 625 -12.05 -21.72 11.33
C ARG A 625 -12.44 -20.26 11.58
N TYR A 626 -12.42 -19.40 10.56
CA TYR A 626 -12.63 -17.97 10.75
C TYR A 626 -14.05 -17.62 11.20
N TRP A 627 -15.06 -18.31 10.67
CA TRP A 627 -16.44 -18.17 11.16
C TRP A 627 -16.61 -18.71 12.59
N LYS A 628 -15.95 -19.81 12.95
CA LYS A 628 -15.96 -20.32 14.33
C LYS A 628 -15.37 -19.29 15.30
N LEU A 629 -14.20 -18.74 15.00
CA LEU A 629 -13.54 -17.72 15.83
C LEU A 629 -14.37 -16.43 15.93
N ALA A 630 -15.03 -16.02 14.85
CA ALA A 630 -15.93 -14.88 14.85
C ALA A 630 -17.14 -15.07 15.77
N ASN A 631 -17.70 -16.29 15.82
CA ASN A 631 -18.85 -16.57 16.68
C ASN A 631 -18.48 -16.64 18.17
N GLU A 632 -17.31 -17.17 18.51
CA GLU A 632 -16.81 -17.17 19.91
C GLU A 632 -16.70 -15.74 20.48
N THR A 633 -16.26 -14.80 19.65
CA THR A 633 -16.15 -13.37 20.03
C THR A 633 -17.50 -12.65 20.11
N ARG A 634 -18.56 -13.16 19.47
CA ARG A 634 -19.94 -12.65 19.60
C ARG A 634 -20.63 -13.15 20.87
N TYR A 635 -20.51 -14.44 21.22
CA TYR A 635 -21.21 -15.03 22.38
C TYR A 635 -20.69 -14.57 23.75
N GLN A 636 -19.40 -14.21 23.85
CA GLN A 636 -18.89 -13.57 25.07
C GLN A 636 -19.58 -12.22 25.35
N ARG A 637 -20.12 -11.55 24.33
CA ARG A 637 -20.80 -10.25 24.50
C ARG A 637 -22.21 -10.39 25.05
N SER A 638 -22.97 -11.41 24.62
CA SER A 638 -24.33 -11.64 25.12
C SER A 638 -24.37 -12.04 26.59
N ALA A 639 -23.36 -12.79 27.07
CA ALA A 639 -23.28 -13.24 28.46
C ALA A 639 -22.94 -12.10 29.45
N VAL A 640 -22.20 -11.08 29.01
CA VAL A 640 -21.87 -9.90 29.84
C VAL A 640 -23.08 -8.96 29.97
N THR A 641 -23.89 -8.81 28.93
CA THR A 641 -25.16 -8.05 29.03
C THR A 641 -26.24 -8.75 29.87
N SER A 642 -26.19 -10.09 30.04
CA SER A 642 -27.16 -10.80 30.88
C SER A 642 -26.84 -10.80 32.38
N GLN A 643 -25.65 -10.33 32.80
CA GLN A 643 -25.28 -10.28 34.23
C GLN A 643 -25.60 -8.94 34.92
N CYS A 644 -26.20 -7.97 34.22
CA CYS A 644 -26.60 -6.67 34.79
C CYS A 644 -28.13 -6.46 34.90
N VAL A 645 -28.92 -7.53 35.03
CA VAL A 645 -30.36 -7.41 35.36
C VAL A 645 -30.62 -8.06 36.71
N GLY A 646 -30.93 -7.19 37.67
CA GLY A 646 -31.01 -7.39 39.12
C GLY A 646 -31.68 -8.67 39.65
N SER A 647 -31.03 -9.28 40.63
CA SER A 647 -31.68 -10.05 41.69
C SER A 647 -31.90 -9.15 42.90
N GLY A 648 -32.93 -8.31 42.86
CA GLY A 648 -33.47 -7.62 44.03
C GLY A 648 -34.80 -8.27 44.41
N LEU A 649 -34.76 -9.29 45.26
CA LEU A 649 -35.95 -9.92 45.85
C LEU A 649 -36.15 -9.36 47.26
N PHE A 650 -37.15 -8.49 47.40
CA PHE A 650 -37.77 -8.17 48.68
C PHE A 650 -38.78 -9.26 49.05
N THR A 651 -38.74 -9.61 50.34
CA THR A 651 -39.61 -10.45 51.18
C THR A 651 -41.12 -10.26 50.97
N VAL A 652 -41.90 -11.36 50.94
CA VAL A 652 -42.70 -11.94 52.05
C VAL A 652 -42.80 -13.45 51.86
#